data_AF-A0AAP2GGR2-F1
#
_entry.id   AF-A0AAP2GGR2-F1
#
_cell.length_a   1.000
_cell.length_b   1.000
_cell.length_c   1.000
_cell.angle_alpha   90.00
_cell.angle_beta   90.00
_cell.angle_gamma   90.00
#
_symmetry.space_group_name_H-M   'P 1'
#
loop_
_entity.id
_entity.type
_entity.pdbx_description
1 polymer ?
#
loop_
_entity_poly.entity_id
_entity_poly.type
_entity_poly.pdbx_seq_one_letter_code
_entity_poly.pdbx_strand_id
1 'polypeptide(L)'
;MHFFIDHTKLPVQGPNQRKFGPDPANPTTAFCLSTEFQLTQEAKAFACQAGMMVVQKNNDNPTNLVNLIIKPLRPTSINGVTVRYYVYRRVKLSSFFSGADIVPEDSATNTQFIASFWRDRKALASANPPAPTPLNFGYGDNNLPLTDPNNLNQNRPIKDIFNNKAPAKPYPVTEGMWIGDFTTTDTIGFEIELETELGLQSTLATYRAISIQILTDGYTGLALKRRKELIASYIDPAAFFGMQSDSGVNTTTYTGASRNPSVLKRANSGLYIDLISKFANKNRVYVDVRSEKGLSYNFYNNYKISTTDLRNIVLHESVDQTTAAELDGVAQSYETSGWPIIFFESIKNHNATRNKLRFRLRIDGNTDPVLYVENKSLSSINNLNQVNFYKDNTIKSDTQSVWTKTVTLYFPHAGSTATSTTPANGNIANYIKVFYFIGSTIPQNNPRFANEKYYDSAFCSIDLESLGDGSVRNGHVQNSSVIYVKEKLQTDGTGNFSFAAQAGAYWDTQRVLFYTKAHVKSNSSGKMYLNTYVRRLNFVNTKFASDLRNDFYIVRKRYQTAAGSLDILGLNYYKKADAPQEKEDLMLLGLSIAQLQALKGTPGLSISHPRYIFLERDHANHLTDTSAQHHRYFRYSVKVQGVDNNGTPHIVTPSPVINLYSRDNVFFSSTTFAPAEPLSMGENRIEFRIYRNGPIYINDNIDFALVRKKVVDSLVTVNNQPTYTLADDTAIANDQSSAQNITYLFYDQDAVGAPTPPANPPVFCTLGLVMADQRVYSTDFTPAESAASETSDFEALNYNLIFDYTPFNVLGVWARRSYEHTTTHDIITRGKVKDSGAIGNKKYKKVNKKAFLVYVDRALVAASTMINNRFSYDKTVRQFARPDLLAVFLGALREIDDAIVCQGFAYPDASSFPSTFHVNGNAFDTNYLTGPLPNVEITDDLEFIRAVHKYGIGKFRIGPTRSPLRLAVNPVMGALTGIKWVEGGPLHNGHLHTEDIVIHK
;
A
#
# COMPACT_ATOMS: atom_id res chain seq x y z
N MET A 1 -21.90 10.94 11.31
CA MET A 1 -21.63 12.37 11.10
C MET A 1 -22.94 13.13 11.09
N HIS A 2 -22.93 14.35 11.61
CA HIS A 2 -24.11 15.18 11.83
C HIS A 2 -24.13 16.39 10.90
N PHE A 3 -25.31 16.90 10.58
CA PHE A 3 -25.50 18.13 9.84
C PHE A 3 -25.18 19.35 10.71
N PHE A 4 -24.65 20.43 10.13
CA PHE A 4 -24.02 21.52 10.90
C PHE A 4 -25.02 22.44 11.64
N ILE A 5 -26.31 22.37 11.31
CA ILE A 5 -27.34 23.31 11.79
C ILE A 5 -28.70 22.60 11.96
N ASP A 6 -29.60 23.19 12.72
CA ASP A 6 -31.02 22.85 12.71
C ASP A 6 -31.62 23.09 11.31
N HIS A 7 -31.74 22.00 10.54
CA HIS A 7 -32.05 22.05 9.11
C HIS A 7 -33.46 22.60 8.81
N THR A 8 -34.41 22.51 9.74
CA THR A 8 -35.76 23.08 9.54
C THR A 8 -35.75 24.60 9.57
N LYS A 9 -34.66 25.20 10.06
CA LYS A 9 -34.45 26.64 10.13
C LYS A 9 -33.49 27.16 9.07
N LEU A 10 -32.88 26.28 8.29
CA LEU A 10 -31.99 26.64 7.19
C LEU A 10 -32.84 26.95 5.94
N PRO A 11 -32.87 28.20 5.45
CA PRO A 11 -33.58 28.53 4.23
C PRO A 11 -32.82 28.03 3.00
N VAL A 12 -33.48 28.08 1.84
CA VAL A 12 -32.78 27.91 0.57
C VAL A 12 -31.82 29.08 0.38
N GLN A 13 -30.59 28.76 -0.04
CA GLN A 13 -29.55 29.72 -0.32
C GLN A 13 -30.02 30.73 -1.38
N GLY A 14 -29.99 32.01 -1.03
CA GLY A 14 -30.36 33.12 -1.89
C GLY A 14 -29.31 33.42 -2.96
N PRO A 15 -29.69 34.09 -4.07
CA PRO A 15 -28.82 34.32 -5.22
C PRO A 15 -27.63 35.26 -4.93
N ASN A 16 -27.76 36.14 -3.93
CA ASN A 16 -26.72 37.11 -3.55
C ASN A 16 -25.75 36.57 -2.47
N GLN A 17 -25.98 35.34 -1.98
CA GLN A 17 -25.13 34.70 -0.98
C GLN A 17 -23.98 33.96 -1.65
N ARG A 18 -22.82 33.92 -1.00
CA ARG A 18 -21.65 33.22 -1.55
C ARG A 18 -21.88 31.71 -1.57
N LYS A 19 -21.59 31.09 -2.71
CA LYS A 19 -21.60 29.64 -2.89
C LYS A 19 -20.22 29.15 -3.28
N PHE A 20 -19.90 27.91 -2.95
CA PHE A 20 -18.63 27.30 -3.32
C PHE A 20 -18.45 27.26 -4.85
N GLY A 21 -17.32 27.72 -5.36
CA GLY A 21 -17.03 27.76 -6.80
C GLY A 21 -16.39 29.07 -7.27
N PRO A 22 -16.18 29.23 -8.59
CA PRO A 22 -15.74 30.49 -9.18
C PRO A 22 -16.64 31.66 -8.78
N ASP A 23 -16.04 32.78 -8.38
CA ASP A 23 -16.79 33.99 -8.07
C ASP A 23 -17.48 34.52 -9.35
N PRO A 24 -18.81 34.69 -9.39
CA PRO A 24 -19.49 35.17 -10.59
C PRO A 24 -18.98 36.53 -11.10
N ALA A 25 -18.49 37.40 -10.23
CA ALA A 25 -17.94 38.70 -10.62
C ALA A 25 -16.51 38.60 -11.17
N ASN A 26 -15.74 37.60 -10.70
CA ASN A 26 -14.33 37.42 -11.04
C ASN A 26 -14.00 35.93 -11.29
N PRO A 27 -14.64 35.27 -12.27
CA PRO A 27 -14.70 33.81 -12.34
C PRO A 27 -13.35 33.15 -12.63
N THR A 28 -12.37 33.88 -13.15
CA THR A 28 -11.05 33.34 -13.51
C THR A 28 -9.95 33.63 -12.48
N THR A 29 -10.20 34.57 -11.55
CA THR A 29 -9.21 35.08 -10.58
C THR A 29 -9.62 34.95 -9.12
N ALA A 30 -10.91 34.74 -8.84
CA ALA A 30 -11.42 34.49 -7.49
C ALA A 30 -12.26 33.20 -7.42
N PHE A 31 -12.02 32.40 -6.38
CA PHE A 31 -12.80 31.20 -6.07
C PHE A 31 -13.31 31.25 -4.63
N CYS A 32 -14.62 31.18 -4.45
CA CYS A 32 -15.29 31.15 -3.17
C CYS A 32 -15.20 29.77 -2.53
N LEU A 33 -14.70 29.72 -1.29
CA LEU A 33 -14.61 28.49 -0.49
C LEU A 33 -15.70 28.42 0.58
N SER A 34 -16.23 29.58 1.01
CA SER A 34 -17.33 29.66 1.97
C SER A 34 -18.69 29.50 1.29
N THR A 35 -19.58 28.75 1.94
CA THR A 35 -21.00 28.69 1.59
C THR A 35 -21.81 29.45 2.64
N GLU A 36 -22.55 30.47 2.20
CA GLU A 36 -23.25 31.40 3.09
C GLU A 36 -24.78 31.27 3.03
N PHE A 37 -25.46 31.60 4.13
CA PHE A 37 -26.92 31.62 4.23
C PHE A 37 -27.40 32.81 5.05
N GLN A 38 -28.48 33.47 4.62
CA GLN A 38 -29.20 34.45 5.43
C GLN A 38 -30.33 33.73 6.17
N LEU A 39 -30.26 33.65 7.49
CA LEU A 39 -31.32 33.04 8.29
C LEU A 39 -32.49 34.00 8.47
N THR A 40 -33.71 33.45 8.48
CA THR A 40 -34.95 34.17 8.83
C THR A 40 -35.31 34.02 10.31
N GLN A 41 -34.72 33.03 10.98
CA GLN A 41 -34.90 32.75 12.40
C GLN A 41 -33.62 32.14 12.98
N GLU A 42 -33.38 32.36 14.27
CA GLU A 42 -32.18 31.85 14.94
C GLU A 42 -32.17 30.32 14.97
N ALA A 43 -31.00 29.75 14.71
CA ALA A 43 -30.84 28.32 14.54
C ALA A 43 -29.64 27.80 15.34
N LYS A 44 -29.81 26.60 15.90
CA LYS A 44 -28.75 25.94 16.67
C LYS A 44 -27.67 25.42 15.72
N ALA A 45 -26.41 25.69 16.05
CA ALA A 45 -25.26 25.09 15.41
C ALA A 45 -24.92 23.75 16.11
N PHE A 46 -24.61 22.73 15.32
CA PHE A 46 -24.26 21.40 15.80
C PHE A 46 -22.87 20.97 15.34
N ALA A 47 -22.11 20.34 16.24
CA ALA A 47 -20.83 19.74 15.88
C ALA A 47 -21.04 18.58 14.89
N CYS A 48 -20.48 18.69 13.69
CA CYS A 48 -20.62 17.67 12.63
C CYS A 48 -20.02 16.31 13.04
N GLN A 49 -19.00 16.31 13.89
CA GLN A 49 -18.33 15.12 14.40
C GLN A 49 -17.78 15.38 15.80
N ALA A 50 -17.49 14.30 16.54
CA ALA A 50 -16.69 14.40 17.75
C ALA A 50 -15.28 14.91 17.43
N GLY A 51 -14.82 15.90 18.19
CA GLY A 51 -13.66 16.69 17.82
C GLY A 51 -13.12 17.54 18.96
N MET A 52 -12.07 18.27 18.64
CA MET A 52 -11.54 19.35 19.45
C MET A 52 -11.98 20.67 18.79
N MET A 53 -12.65 21.53 19.54
CA MET A 53 -13.16 22.81 19.07
C MET A 53 -12.35 23.98 19.61
N VAL A 54 -12.19 25.03 18.82
CA VAL A 54 -11.70 26.34 19.26
C VAL A 54 -12.65 27.43 18.81
N VAL A 55 -12.82 28.44 19.66
CA VAL A 55 -13.60 29.64 19.38
C VAL A 55 -12.64 30.76 18.98
N GLN A 56 -12.91 31.46 17.88
CA GLN A 56 -12.11 32.58 17.40
C GLN A 56 -12.97 33.81 17.16
N LYS A 57 -12.38 35.00 17.31
CA LYS A 57 -13.04 36.26 16.96
C LYS A 57 -13.49 36.25 15.49
N ASN A 58 -14.61 36.89 15.22
CA ASN A 58 -14.99 37.25 13.87
C ASN A 58 -14.52 38.69 13.58
N ASN A 59 -13.75 38.90 12.52
CA ASN A 59 -13.19 40.23 12.21
C ASN A 59 -14.23 41.24 11.70
N ASP A 60 -15.40 40.78 11.22
CA ASP A 60 -16.51 41.64 10.77
C ASP A 60 -17.20 42.30 11.97
N ASN A 61 -17.58 41.47 12.94
CA ASN A 61 -18.38 41.85 14.08
C ASN A 61 -17.82 41.19 15.35
N PRO A 62 -16.64 41.63 15.82
CA PRO A 62 -15.93 40.98 16.93
C PRO A 62 -16.63 41.13 18.28
N THR A 63 -17.61 42.04 18.38
CA THR A 63 -18.37 42.33 19.60
C THR A 63 -19.61 41.45 19.75
N ASN A 64 -20.13 40.88 18.67
CA ASN A 64 -21.36 40.07 18.73
C ASN A 64 -21.18 38.66 18.16
N LEU A 65 -20.13 38.38 17.38
CA LEU A 65 -19.98 37.15 16.63
C LEU A 65 -18.60 36.50 16.81
N VAL A 66 -18.59 35.17 16.67
CA VAL A 66 -17.41 34.32 16.68
C VAL A 66 -17.44 33.33 15.53
N ASN A 67 -16.27 32.79 15.21
CA ASN A 67 -16.12 31.65 14.31
C ASN A 67 -15.68 30.42 15.14
N LEU A 68 -16.19 29.25 14.80
CA LEU A 68 -15.84 27.98 15.45
C LEU A 68 -15.05 27.11 14.49
N ILE A 69 -13.99 26.49 14.97
CA ILE A 69 -13.17 25.55 14.20
C ILE A 69 -13.15 24.23 14.95
N ILE A 70 -13.60 23.16 14.31
CA ILE A 70 -13.59 21.80 14.87
C ILE A 70 -12.59 20.95 14.10
N LYS A 71 -11.59 20.43 14.81
CA LYS A 71 -10.70 19.36 14.35
C LYS A 71 -11.27 18.00 14.77
N PRO A 72 -11.69 17.13 13.84
CA PRO A 72 -12.22 15.82 14.19
C PRO A 72 -11.17 14.96 14.93
N LEU A 73 -11.61 14.19 15.94
CA LEU A 73 -10.75 13.19 16.59
C LEU A 73 -10.53 11.97 15.69
N ARG A 74 -11.55 11.65 14.86
CA ARG A 74 -11.52 10.61 13.83
C ARG A 74 -12.06 11.23 12.54
N PRO A 75 -11.19 11.80 11.68
CA PRO A 75 -11.59 12.42 10.43
C PRO A 75 -12.49 11.53 9.59
N THR A 76 -13.59 12.08 9.06
CA THR A 76 -14.35 11.40 8.00
C THR A 76 -13.48 11.35 6.75
N SER A 77 -13.29 10.15 6.21
CA SER A 77 -12.73 9.93 4.88
C SER A 77 -13.78 9.27 3.98
N ILE A 78 -14.07 9.88 2.85
CA ILE A 78 -15.04 9.39 1.86
C ILE A 78 -14.56 9.76 0.46
N ASN A 79 -14.63 8.83 -0.50
CA ASN A 79 -14.20 9.03 -1.89
C ASN A 79 -12.79 9.66 -2.04
N GLY A 80 -11.84 9.31 -1.15
CA GLY A 80 -10.47 9.83 -1.21
C GLY A 80 -10.29 11.30 -0.80
N VAL A 81 -11.27 11.87 -0.09
CA VAL A 81 -11.14 13.15 0.62
C VAL A 81 -11.23 12.92 2.13
N THR A 82 -10.36 13.58 2.90
CA THR A 82 -10.33 13.47 4.37
C THR A 82 -10.51 14.86 4.99
N VAL A 83 -11.44 15.00 5.93
CA VAL A 83 -11.71 16.29 6.58
C VAL A 83 -10.61 16.65 7.57
N ARG A 84 -10.05 17.85 7.42
CA ARG A 84 -9.13 18.46 8.37
C ARG A 84 -9.85 19.29 9.42
N TYR A 85 -10.71 20.21 8.98
CA TYR A 85 -11.49 21.08 9.87
C TYR A 85 -12.91 21.32 9.35
N TYR A 86 -13.85 21.45 10.29
CA TYR A 86 -15.15 22.09 10.04
C TYR A 86 -15.09 23.53 10.57
N VAL A 87 -15.49 24.50 9.75
CA VAL A 87 -15.48 25.92 10.13
C VAL A 87 -16.89 26.48 10.09
N TYR A 88 -17.31 27.08 11.19
CA TYR A 88 -18.61 27.72 11.37
C TYR A 88 -18.36 29.22 11.47
N ARG A 89 -18.99 30.02 10.62
CA ARG A 89 -18.84 31.47 10.61
C ARG A 89 -20.04 32.12 11.26
N ARG A 90 -19.79 33.19 12.03
CA ARG A 90 -20.83 34.09 12.57
C ARG A 90 -21.83 33.40 13.51
N VAL A 91 -21.30 32.68 14.49
CA VAL A 91 -22.05 32.19 15.66
C VAL A 91 -22.11 33.30 16.71
N LYS A 92 -23.21 33.43 17.45
CA LYS A 92 -23.38 34.45 18.48
C LYS A 92 -22.33 34.33 19.59
N LEU A 93 -21.64 35.44 19.88
CA LEU A 93 -20.69 35.55 20.99
C LEU A 93 -21.36 35.26 22.34
N SER A 94 -22.62 35.68 22.51
CA SER A 94 -23.41 35.43 23.71
C SER A 94 -23.72 33.95 23.98
N SER A 95 -23.44 33.05 23.02
CA SER A 95 -23.49 31.61 23.26
C SER A 95 -22.35 31.11 24.17
N PHE A 96 -21.31 31.93 24.36
CA PHE A 96 -20.07 31.58 25.06
C PHE A 96 -19.70 32.56 26.17
N PHE A 97 -20.00 33.85 25.98
CA PHE A 97 -19.58 34.91 26.90
C PHE A 97 -20.74 35.80 27.37
N SER A 98 -20.65 36.24 28.61
CA SER A 98 -21.49 37.30 29.21
C SER A 98 -20.57 38.45 29.61
N GLY A 99 -20.44 39.46 28.74
CA GLY A 99 -19.38 40.46 28.89
C GLY A 99 -18.00 39.88 28.57
N ALA A 100 -17.03 40.07 29.47
CA ALA A 100 -15.68 39.51 29.35
C ALA A 100 -15.55 38.08 29.88
N ASP A 101 -16.55 37.60 30.63
CA ASP A 101 -16.55 36.31 31.30
C ASP A 101 -17.26 35.24 30.49
N ILE A 102 -16.91 33.98 30.74
CA ILE A 102 -17.62 32.82 30.19
C ILE A 102 -19.04 32.80 30.79
N VAL A 103 -20.06 32.45 29.98
CA VAL A 103 -21.45 32.37 30.47
C VAL A 103 -21.53 31.49 31.72
N PRO A 104 -22.16 31.98 32.82
CA PRO A 104 -22.27 31.24 34.07
C PRO A 104 -22.96 29.88 33.92
N GLU A 105 -22.60 28.93 34.79
CA GLU A 105 -23.11 27.55 34.75
C GLU A 105 -24.64 27.45 34.90
N ASP A 106 -25.25 28.33 35.68
CA ASP A 106 -26.67 28.37 36.00
C ASP A 106 -27.51 29.17 35.00
N SER A 107 -26.91 29.67 33.92
CA SER A 107 -27.64 30.39 32.88
C SER A 107 -28.64 29.51 32.15
N ALA A 108 -29.90 29.97 32.08
CA ALA A 108 -30.98 29.32 31.31
C ALA A 108 -30.72 29.29 29.79
N THR A 109 -29.77 30.09 29.29
CA THR A 109 -29.39 30.15 27.88
C THR A 109 -28.21 29.24 27.53
N ASN A 110 -27.74 28.41 28.47
CA ASN A 110 -26.55 27.60 28.26
C ASN A 110 -26.69 26.61 27.11
N THR A 111 -25.72 26.70 26.20
CA THR A 111 -25.51 25.68 25.17
C THR A 111 -25.09 24.36 25.82
N GLN A 112 -25.27 23.24 25.11
CA GLN A 112 -24.76 21.95 25.60
C GLN A 112 -23.22 21.96 25.74
N PHE A 113 -22.54 22.76 24.91
CA PHE A 113 -21.10 23.00 25.03
C PHE A 113 -20.73 23.65 26.37
N ILE A 114 -21.36 24.77 26.73
CA ILE A 114 -21.06 25.47 28.00
C ILE A 114 -21.44 24.62 29.21
N ALA A 115 -22.57 23.92 29.15
CA ALA A 115 -22.93 22.96 30.21
C ALA A 115 -21.89 21.84 30.36
N SER A 116 -21.34 21.32 29.25
CA SER A 116 -20.25 20.33 29.28
C SER A 116 -18.97 20.91 29.87
N PHE A 117 -18.61 22.14 29.48
CA PHE A 117 -17.45 22.86 30.00
C PHE A 117 -17.48 22.95 31.53
N TRP A 118 -18.59 23.43 32.09
CA TRP A 118 -18.74 23.58 33.54
C TRP A 118 -18.82 22.24 34.28
N ARG A 119 -19.51 21.24 33.71
CA ARG A 119 -19.56 19.89 34.27
C ARG A 119 -18.16 19.29 34.40
N ASP A 120 -17.36 19.36 33.34
CA ASP A 120 -16.01 18.78 33.35
C ASP A 120 -15.09 19.60 34.27
N ARG A 121 -15.30 20.92 34.39
CA ARG A 121 -14.60 21.77 35.36
C ARG A 121 -14.92 21.41 36.80
N LYS A 122 -16.19 21.12 37.12
CA LYS A 122 -16.62 20.62 38.44
C LYS A 122 -16.01 19.28 38.78
N ALA A 123 -15.91 18.37 37.80
CA ALA A 123 -15.26 17.07 38.00
C ALA A 123 -13.76 17.21 38.35
N LEU A 124 -13.11 18.31 37.95
CA LEU A 124 -11.73 18.64 38.30
C LEU A 124 -11.61 19.40 39.65
N ALA A 125 -12.73 19.82 40.25
CA ALA A 125 -12.76 20.77 41.37
C ALA A 125 -12.38 20.18 42.75
N SER A 126 -11.99 18.91 42.84
CA SER A 126 -11.30 18.38 44.04
C SER A 126 -9.89 18.99 44.25
N ALA A 127 -9.45 19.94 43.42
CA ALA A 127 -8.10 20.51 43.41
C ALA A 127 -8.00 22.06 43.32
N ASN A 128 -9.06 22.84 43.56
CA ASN A 128 -9.06 24.32 43.39
C ASN A 128 -8.44 24.82 42.07
N PRO A 129 -9.06 24.52 40.91
CA PRO A 129 -8.56 24.99 39.63
C PRO A 129 -8.54 26.53 39.51
N PRO A 130 -7.60 27.13 38.73
CA PRO A 130 -7.64 28.55 38.39
C PRO A 130 -8.97 28.97 37.76
N ALA A 131 -9.34 30.24 37.93
CA ALA A 131 -10.53 30.80 37.25
C ALA A 131 -10.44 30.54 35.74
N PRO A 132 -11.53 30.06 35.11
CA PRO A 132 -11.51 29.79 33.68
C PRO A 132 -11.40 31.10 32.91
N THR A 133 -10.63 31.07 31.82
CA THR A 133 -10.44 32.21 30.91
C THR A 133 -10.91 31.84 29.50
N PRO A 134 -11.19 32.83 28.63
CA PRO A 134 -11.58 32.56 27.24
C PRO A 134 -10.58 31.68 26.45
N LEU A 135 -9.31 31.67 26.85
CA LEU A 135 -8.28 30.80 26.26
C LEU A 135 -8.53 29.31 26.47
N ASN A 136 -9.32 28.91 27.49
CA ASN A 136 -9.59 27.50 27.79
C ASN A 136 -10.32 26.76 26.66
N PHE A 137 -10.97 27.48 25.76
CA PHE A 137 -11.52 26.95 24.51
C PHE A 137 -11.13 27.80 23.29
N GLY A 138 -9.97 28.46 23.40
CA GLY A 138 -9.23 28.99 22.26
C GLY A 138 -9.50 30.45 21.91
N TYR A 139 -10.37 31.15 22.62
CA TYR A 139 -10.68 32.55 22.34
C TYR A 139 -9.60 33.47 22.91
N GLY A 140 -8.96 34.25 22.04
CA GLY A 140 -7.94 35.24 22.42
C GLY A 140 -7.91 36.40 21.44
N ASP A 141 -7.17 37.44 21.79
CA ASP A 141 -7.22 38.74 21.13
C ASP A 141 -5.84 39.11 20.55
N ASN A 142 -5.78 39.47 19.27
CA ASN A 142 -4.52 39.93 18.66
C ASN A 142 -4.17 41.39 19.00
N ASN A 143 -5.11 42.16 19.54
CA ASN A 143 -4.91 43.58 19.87
C ASN A 143 -4.33 43.80 21.26
N LEU A 144 -4.22 42.74 22.07
CA LEU A 144 -3.57 42.81 23.39
C LEU A 144 -2.05 42.91 23.24
N PRO A 145 -1.31 43.46 24.23
CA PRO A 145 0.15 43.44 24.23
C PRO A 145 0.71 42.02 24.07
N LEU A 146 1.87 41.83 23.42
CA LEU A 146 2.50 40.51 23.28
C LEU A 146 2.83 39.83 24.62
N THR A 147 2.92 40.61 25.70
CA THR A 147 3.13 40.14 27.07
C THR A 147 1.83 39.66 27.73
N ASP A 148 0.66 39.95 27.15
CA ASP A 148 -0.62 39.51 27.68
C ASP A 148 -0.81 38.01 27.40
N PRO A 149 -1.13 37.19 28.42
CA PRO A 149 -1.35 35.75 28.22
C PRO A 149 -2.49 35.44 27.24
N ASN A 150 -3.42 36.36 27.02
CA ASN A 150 -4.54 36.25 26.08
C ASN A 150 -4.20 36.72 24.65
N ASN A 151 -2.97 37.18 24.40
CA ASN A 151 -2.57 37.57 23.04
C ASN A 151 -2.50 36.35 22.11
N LEU A 152 -3.20 36.43 20.98
CA LEU A 152 -3.12 35.44 19.90
C LEU A 152 -2.85 36.11 18.55
N ASN A 153 -1.58 36.06 18.11
CA ASN A 153 -1.11 36.58 16.83
C ASN A 153 -1.86 35.98 15.62
N GLN A 154 -2.32 36.83 14.69
CA GLN A 154 -3.08 36.43 13.50
C GLN A 154 -2.29 35.51 12.53
N ASN A 155 -0.97 35.64 12.47
CA ASN A 155 -0.11 34.81 11.60
C ASN A 155 0.16 33.42 12.19
N ARG A 156 -0.30 33.14 13.41
CA ARG A 156 -0.12 31.85 14.04
C ARG A 156 -0.93 30.77 13.30
N PRO A 157 -0.32 29.62 12.97
CA PRO A 157 -1.05 28.46 12.45
C PRO A 157 -2.11 27.96 13.44
N ILE A 158 -3.33 27.68 12.97
CA ILE A 158 -4.42 27.16 13.83
C ILE A 158 -4.03 25.85 14.52
N LYS A 159 -3.25 25.01 13.82
CA LYS A 159 -2.79 23.71 14.31
C LYS A 159 -1.97 23.83 15.58
N ASP A 160 -1.31 24.97 15.82
CA ASP A 160 -0.51 25.18 17.02
C ASP A 160 -1.38 25.22 18.27
N ILE A 161 -2.63 25.70 18.16
CA ILE A 161 -3.60 25.61 19.25
C ILE A 161 -3.94 24.14 19.51
N PHE A 162 -4.30 23.39 18.46
CA PHE A 162 -4.64 21.97 18.57
C PHE A 162 -3.48 21.08 19.06
N ASN A 163 -2.24 21.48 18.79
CA ASN A 163 -1.03 20.76 19.17
C ASN A 163 -0.42 21.29 20.49
N ASN A 164 -1.13 22.13 21.24
CA ASN A 164 -0.67 22.71 22.51
C ASN A 164 0.62 23.55 22.42
N LYS A 165 0.93 24.12 21.25
CA LYS A 165 2.04 25.06 21.00
C LYS A 165 1.64 26.54 21.17
N ALA A 166 0.39 26.80 21.54
CA ALA A 166 -0.14 28.12 21.85
C ALA A 166 -0.65 28.18 23.30
N PRO A 167 -0.78 29.39 23.89
CA PRO A 167 -1.44 29.59 25.19
C PRO A 167 -2.90 29.12 25.17
N ALA A 168 -3.60 29.41 24.08
CA ALA A 168 -4.95 28.93 23.79
C ALA A 168 -5.03 27.40 23.77
N LYS A 169 -6.14 26.85 24.28
CA LYS A 169 -6.42 25.42 24.33
C LYS A 169 -7.70 25.09 23.57
N PRO A 170 -7.75 23.96 22.85
CA PRO A 170 -8.99 23.46 22.30
C PRO A 170 -9.82 22.72 23.37
N TYR A 171 -11.13 22.61 23.14
CA TYR A 171 -12.06 21.91 24.05
C TYR A 171 -12.80 20.78 23.33
N PRO A 172 -12.96 19.60 23.94
CA PRO A 172 -13.64 18.47 23.30
C PRO A 172 -15.14 18.73 23.08
N VAL A 173 -15.66 18.28 21.94
CA VAL A 173 -17.09 18.28 21.60
C VAL A 173 -17.51 16.91 21.08
N THR A 174 -18.77 16.55 21.27
CA THR A 174 -19.35 15.30 20.74
C THR A 174 -20.17 15.58 19.48
N GLU A 175 -20.29 14.60 18.59
CA GLU A 175 -21.15 14.70 17.40
C GLU A 175 -22.60 15.08 17.79
N GLY A 176 -23.19 16.04 17.09
CA GLY A 176 -24.56 16.51 17.31
C GLY A 176 -24.77 17.32 18.61
N MET A 177 -23.69 17.70 19.31
CA MET A 177 -23.75 18.63 20.44
C MET A 177 -24.15 20.02 19.94
N TRP A 178 -25.08 20.68 20.63
CA TRP A 178 -25.40 22.08 20.42
C TRP A 178 -24.25 22.95 20.92
N ILE A 179 -23.53 23.56 19.97
CA ILE A 179 -22.27 24.28 20.20
C ILE A 179 -22.41 25.81 20.13
N GLY A 180 -23.61 26.33 19.89
CA GLY A 180 -23.87 27.76 19.77
C GLY A 180 -25.11 28.04 18.93
N ASP A 181 -25.49 29.31 18.85
CA ASP A 181 -26.60 29.75 18.00
C ASP A 181 -26.10 30.66 16.87
N PHE A 182 -26.61 30.39 15.68
CA PHE A 182 -26.43 31.25 14.51
C PHE A 182 -27.35 32.47 14.59
N THR A 183 -26.85 33.62 14.12
CA THR A 183 -27.60 34.88 14.10
C THR A 183 -28.54 34.98 12.88
N THR A 184 -29.54 35.86 12.97
CA THR A 184 -30.39 36.31 11.86
C THR A 184 -29.96 37.66 11.29
N THR A 185 -29.10 38.40 11.98
CA THR A 185 -28.69 39.76 11.58
C THR A 185 -27.68 39.76 10.44
N ASP A 186 -26.85 38.72 10.36
CA ASP A 186 -25.75 38.59 9.42
C ASP A 186 -25.84 37.26 8.66
N THR A 187 -25.20 37.18 7.49
CA THR A 187 -25.14 35.94 6.72
C THR A 187 -24.23 34.93 7.42
N ILE A 188 -24.74 33.76 7.79
CA ILE A 188 -23.91 32.71 8.39
C ILE A 188 -23.08 32.01 7.32
N GLY A 189 -22.02 31.30 7.71
CA GLY A 189 -21.18 30.57 6.76
C GLY A 189 -20.73 29.21 7.29
N PHE A 190 -20.49 28.28 6.38
CA PHE A 190 -19.96 26.96 6.69
C PHE A 190 -18.93 26.52 5.65
N GLU A 191 -17.81 25.97 6.13
CA GLU A 191 -16.71 25.47 5.30
C GLU A 191 -16.23 24.11 5.80
N ILE A 192 -15.71 23.31 4.87
CA ILE A 192 -15.06 22.04 5.15
C ILE A 192 -13.67 22.07 4.52
N GLU A 193 -12.66 22.19 5.35
CA GLU A 193 -11.26 22.10 4.94
C GLU A 193 -10.83 20.63 4.91
N LEU A 194 -10.13 20.23 3.86
CA LEU A 194 -9.60 18.90 3.63
C LEU A 194 -8.11 18.83 3.97
N GLU A 195 -7.65 17.63 4.33
CA GLU A 195 -6.21 17.35 4.35
C GLU A 195 -5.64 17.48 2.92
N THR A 196 -4.49 18.14 2.80
CA THR A 196 -3.91 18.49 1.49
C THR A 196 -2.38 18.49 1.54
N GLU A 197 -1.75 17.99 0.47
CA GLU A 197 -0.30 18.10 0.26
C GLU A 197 0.13 19.49 -0.22
N LEU A 198 -0.83 20.39 -0.47
CA LEU A 198 -0.55 21.69 -1.06
C LEU A 198 -0.03 22.73 -0.03
N GLY A 199 0.09 22.36 1.25
CA GLY A 199 0.70 23.21 2.27
C GLY A 199 -0.04 24.52 2.49
N LEU A 200 -1.38 24.48 2.56
CA LEU A 200 -2.18 25.65 2.91
C LEU A 200 -1.82 26.10 4.33
N GLN A 201 -1.15 27.25 4.46
CA GLN A 201 -0.88 27.85 5.76
C GLN A 201 -2.18 28.39 6.36
N SER A 202 -2.87 27.52 7.08
CA SER A 202 -4.11 27.81 7.78
C SER A 202 -3.83 28.60 9.06
N THR A 203 -3.74 29.92 8.93
CA THR A 203 -3.45 30.86 10.03
C THR A 203 -4.72 31.32 10.74
N LEU A 204 -4.58 31.90 11.94
CA LEU A 204 -5.71 32.51 12.65
C LEU A 204 -6.37 33.62 11.84
N ALA A 205 -5.63 34.38 11.01
CA ALA A 205 -6.22 35.37 10.10
C ALA A 205 -7.30 34.75 9.20
N THR A 206 -7.02 33.59 8.61
CA THR A 206 -7.96 32.85 7.74
C THR A 206 -9.23 32.43 8.48
N TYR A 207 -9.13 31.98 9.72
CA TYR A 207 -10.30 31.54 10.51
C TYR A 207 -11.01 32.65 11.27
N ARG A 208 -10.41 33.83 11.39
CA ARG A 208 -11.08 35.05 11.90
C ARG A 208 -11.76 35.85 10.80
N ALA A 209 -11.36 35.65 9.54
CA ALA A 209 -11.96 36.28 8.39
C ALA A 209 -13.47 36.01 8.31
N ILE A 210 -14.14 36.89 7.56
CA ILE A 210 -15.58 36.84 7.31
C ILE A 210 -15.95 35.61 6.48
N SER A 211 -15.12 35.33 5.47
CA SER A 211 -15.23 34.23 4.53
C SER A 211 -13.85 33.97 3.93
N ILE A 212 -13.68 32.84 3.24
CA ILE A 212 -12.45 32.48 2.55
C ILE A 212 -12.68 32.48 1.04
N GLN A 213 -11.76 33.15 0.34
CA GLN A 213 -11.63 33.09 -1.11
C GLN A 213 -10.17 32.81 -1.48
N ILE A 214 -9.96 32.09 -2.57
CA ILE A 214 -8.65 32.00 -3.23
C ILE A 214 -8.61 33.10 -4.29
N LEU A 215 -7.79 34.12 -4.04
CA LEU A 215 -7.45 35.16 -5.00
C LEU A 215 -6.14 34.81 -5.71
N THR A 216 -6.08 35.09 -7.01
CA THR A 216 -4.89 34.83 -7.85
C THR A 216 -4.19 36.09 -8.34
N ASP A 217 -4.63 37.27 -7.91
CA ASP A 217 -4.01 38.54 -8.29
C ASP A 217 -2.53 38.57 -7.85
N GLY A 218 -1.66 39.05 -8.74
CA GLY A 218 -0.21 39.13 -8.51
C GLY A 218 0.56 37.82 -8.73
N TYR A 219 -0.09 36.71 -9.09
CA TYR A 219 0.58 35.45 -9.41
C TYR A 219 0.65 35.21 -10.92
N THR A 220 1.79 34.69 -11.39
CA THR A 220 2.00 34.29 -12.80
C THR A 220 2.68 32.91 -12.90
N GLY A 221 2.67 32.32 -14.09
CA GLY A 221 3.40 31.07 -14.38
C GLY A 221 3.08 29.91 -13.41
N LEU A 222 4.14 29.27 -12.89
CA LEU A 222 4.02 28.14 -11.97
C LEU A 222 3.36 28.54 -10.63
N ALA A 223 3.65 29.75 -10.13
CA ALA A 223 3.07 30.23 -8.87
C ALA A 223 1.54 30.44 -9.00
N LEU A 224 1.07 30.91 -10.16
CA LEU A 224 -0.36 31.00 -10.47
C LEU A 224 -1.03 29.62 -10.49
N LYS A 225 -0.43 28.65 -11.20
CA LYS A 225 -0.94 27.27 -11.22
C LYS A 225 -1.03 26.70 -9.81
N ARG A 226 0.03 26.86 -9.01
CA ARG A 226 0.07 26.42 -7.63
C ARG A 226 -1.01 27.09 -6.78
N ARG A 227 -1.21 28.41 -6.94
CA ARG A 227 -2.24 29.15 -6.21
C ARG A 227 -3.64 28.60 -6.54
N LYS A 228 -3.90 28.28 -7.80
CA LYS A 228 -5.17 27.69 -8.26
C LYS A 228 -5.41 26.28 -7.74
N GLU A 229 -4.37 25.46 -7.56
CA GLU A 229 -4.50 24.12 -6.96
C GLU A 229 -5.10 24.16 -5.54
N LEU A 230 -4.96 25.27 -4.79
CA LEU A 230 -5.42 25.37 -3.40
C LEU A 230 -6.91 25.15 -3.22
N ILE A 231 -7.73 25.28 -4.27
CA ILE A 231 -9.17 24.96 -4.22
C ILE A 231 -9.43 23.51 -3.78
N ALA A 232 -8.47 22.61 -4.02
CA ALA A 232 -8.54 21.21 -3.60
C ALA A 232 -8.46 21.01 -2.08
N SER A 233 -8.08 22.06 -1.34
CA SER A 233 -7.99 22.04 0.12
C SER A 233 -9.35 22.21 0.80
N TYR A 234 -10.42 22.38 0.02
CA TYR A 234 -11.78 22.52 0.52
C TYR A 234 -12.75 21.72 -0.36
N ILE A 235 -13.92 21.42 0.19
CA ILE A 235 -15.01 20.78 -0.54
C ILE A 235 -16.30 21.55 -0.36
N ASP A 236 -17.12 21.59 -1.41
CA ASP A 236 -18.49 22.09 -1.33
C ASP A 236 -19.27 21.30 -0.27
N PRO A 237 -19.81 21.95 0.78
CA PRO A 237 -20.64 21.28 1.77
C PRO A 237 -21.80 20.47 1.16
N ALA A 238 -22.43 20.96 0.09
CA ALA A 238 -23.50 20.23 -0.59
C ALA A 238 -22.99 18.88 -1.15
N ALA A 239 -21.83 18.88 -1.80
CA ALA A 239 -21.21 17.67 -2.33
C ALA A 239 -20.74 16.74 -1.22
N PHE A 240 -20.17 17.28 -0.13
CA PHE A 240 -19.72 16.49 1.01
C PHE A 240 -20.86 15.72 1.69
N PHE A 241 -21.96 16.41 2.01
CA PHE A 241 -23.15 15.74 2.57
C PHE A 241 -23.82 14.84 1.54
N GLY A 242 -23.80 15.19 0.25
CA GLY A 242 -24.37 14.38 -0.82
C GLY A 242 -23.63 13.06 -1.07
N MET A 243 -22.31 13.02 -0.87
CA MET A 243 -21.54 11.76 -0.88
C MET A 243 -21.98 10.77 0.20
N GLN A 244 -22.62 11.25 1.28
CA GLN A 244 -23.15 10.41 2.35
C GLN A 244 -24.55 9.86 2.04
N SER A 245 -25.04 9.96 0.79
CA SER A 245 -26.41 9.56 0.42
C SER A 245 -26.79 8.14 0.87
N ASP A 246 -25.82 7.22 0.82
CA ASP A 246 -26.02 5.80 1.12
C ASP A 246 -25.91 5.52 2.63
N SER A 247 -24.96 6.15 3.32
CA SER A 247 -24.74 6.01 4.77
C SER A 247 -25.77 6.78 5.61
N GLY A 248 -26.19 7.95 5.12
CA GLY A 248 -27.05 8.91 5.80
C GLY A 248 -26.29 10.01 6.56
N VAL A 249 -27.02 11.06 6.91
CA VAL A 249 -26.55 12.20 7.72
C VAL A 249 -27.44 12.33 8.95
N ASN A 250 -26.84 12.39 10.13
CA ASN A 250 -27.56 12.62 11.38
C ASN A 250 -28.03 14.07 11.45
N THR A 251 -29.23 14.33 11.94
CA THR A 251 -29.75 15.68 12.16
C THR A 251 -30.39 15.76 13.54
N THR A 252 -30.55 16.98 14.04
CA THR A 252 -31.25 17.25 15.30
C THR A 252 -32.11 18.48 15.10
N THR A 253 -33.37 18.41 15.52
CA THR A 253 -34.27 19.57 15.64
C THR A 253 -34.65 19.77 17.10
N TYR A 254 -35.15 20.96 17.42
CA TYR A 254 -35.66 21.29 18.76
C TYR A 254 -37.11 21.72 18.70
N THR A 255 -37.92 21.16 19.59
CA THR A 255 -39.30 21.62 19.84
C THR A 255 -39.38 22.05 21.30
N GLY A 256 -39.32 23.36 21.55
CA GLY A 256 -39.05 23.87 22.89
C GLY A 256 -37.68 23.41 23.39
N ALA A 257 -37.62 22.85 24.61
CA ALA A 257 -36.40 22.27 25.18
C ALA A 257 -36.11 20.83 24.71
N SER A 258 -37.06 20.18 24.02
CA SER A 258 -36.94 18.78 23.61
C SER A 258 -36.05 18.63 22.38
N ARG A 259 -35.06 17.74 22.49
CA ARG A 259 -34.11 17.39 21.43
C ARG A 259 -34.62 16.20 20.62
N ASN A 260 -34.80 16.36 19.31
CA ASN A 260 -35.34 15.34 18.42
C ASN A 260 -34.28 14.93 17.36
N PRO A 261 -33.44 13.91 17.62
CA PRO A 261 -32.47 13.42 16.65
C PRO A 261 -33.12 12.56 15.56
N SER A 262 -32.60 12.61 14.34
CA SER A 262 -33.03 11.77 13.22
C SER A 262 -31.85 11.43 12.29
N VAL A 263 -32.05 10.48 11.37
CA VAL A 263 -31.07 10.14 10.32
C VAL A 263 -31.75 10.25 8.97
N LEU A 264 -31.22 11.12 8.10
CA LEU A 264 -31.75 11.32 6.76
C LEU A 264 -30.89 10.58 5.74
N LYS A 265 -31.52 9.83 4.82
CA LYS A 265 -30.84 8.99 3.82
C LYS A 265 -31.39 9.27 2.42
N ARG A 266 -30.77 8.71 1.37
CA ARG A 266 -31.36 8.73 0.03
C ARG A 266 -32.67 7.93 -0.03
N ALA A 267 -32.72 6.78 0.65
CA ALA A 267 -33.83 5.82 0.52
C ALA A 267 -35.21 6.38 0.91
N ASN A 268 -35.28 7.44 1.72
CA ASN A 268 -36.52 8.11 2.10
C ASN A 268 -36.66 9.52 1.49
N SER A 269 -35.84 9.88 0.50
CA SER A 269 -35.74 11.21 -0.13
C SER A 269 -35.40 12.38 0.81
N GLY A 270 -35.41 12.17 2.14
CA GLY A 270 -35.21 13.22 3.15
C GLY A 270 -33.84 13.88 3.08
N LEU A 271 -32.77 13.13 2.75
CA LEU A 271 -31.44 13.75 2.64
C LEU A 271 -31.40 14.83 1.56
N TYR A 272 -31.98 14.59 0.39
CA TYR A 272 -31.98 15.59 -0.66
C TYR A 272 -32.95 16.72 -0.34
N ILE A 273 -34.19 16.39 0.02
CA ILE A 273 -35.25 17.39 0.24
C ILE A 273 -34.93 18.30 1.42
N ASP A 274 -34.49 17.75 2.54
CA ASP A 274 -34.36 18.51 3.78
C ASP A 274 -32.99 19.17 3.94
N LEU A 275 -31.93 18.58 3.36
CA LEU A 275 -30.55 19.07 3.51
C LEU A 275 -29.98 19.64 2.20
N ILE A 276 -29.85 18.81 1.16
CA ILE A 276 -29.09 19.19 -0.04
C ILE A 276 -29.80 20.27 -0.86
N SER A 277 -31.13 20.23 -0.93
CA SER A 277 -31.94 21.20 -1.68
C SER A 277 -31.77 22.65 -1.20
N LYS A 278 -31.30 22.84 0.03
CA LYS A 278 -31.05 24.16 0.62
C LYS A 278 -29.86 24.88 -0.03
N PHE A 279 -28.94 24.16 -0.65
CA PHE A 279 -27.75 24.73 -1.25
C PHE A 279 -27.99 25.19 -2.70
N ALA A 280 -27.33 26.26 -3.14
CA ALA A 280 -27.39 26.68 -4.55
C ALA A 280 -26.80 25.60 -5.48
N ASN A 281 -25.73 24.92 -5.04
CA ASN A 281 -25.03 23.85 -5.77
C ASN A 281 -25.66 22.46 -5.60
N LYS A 282 -26.92 22.35 -5.18
CA LYS A 282 -27.63 21.10 -4.84
C LYS A 282 -27.54 19.96 -5.89
N ASN A 283 -27.33 20.28 -7.17
CA ASN A 283 -27.24 19.31 -8.26
C ASN A 283 -25.82 19.20 -8.87
N ARG A 284 -24.84 19.85 -8.26
CA ARG A 284 -23.50 19.96 -8.82
C ARG A 284 -22.65 18.71 -8.55
N VAL A 285 -22.13 18.12 -9.61
CA VAL A 285 -21.18 17.00 -9.54
C VAL A 285 -19.80 17.52 -9.93
N TYR A 286 -18.84 17.37 -9.02
CA TYR A 286 -17.44 17.72 -9.23
C TYR A 286 -16.64 16.50 -9.71
N VAL A 287 -15.80 16.71 -10.71
CA VAL A 287 -14.87 15.73 -11.26
C VAL A 287 -13.44 16.24 -11.03
N ASP A 288 -12.73 15.57 -10.11
CA ASP A 288 -11.37 15.88 -9.72
C ASP A 288 -10.42 14.78 -10.21
N VAL A 289 -9.65 15.07 -11.26
CA VAL A 289 -8.66 14.15 -11.83
C VAL A 289 -7.27 14.57 -11.39
N ARG A 290 -6.57 13.66 -10.70
CA ARG A 290 -5.22 13.87 -10.13
C ARG A 290 -4.16 13.05 -10.85
N SER A 291 -2.94 13.57 -10.92
CA SER A 291 -1.75 12.89 -11.43
C SER A 291 -1.06 12.06 -10.33
N GLU A 292 0.03 11.36 -10.66
CA GLU A 292 0.84 10.54 -9.74
C GLU A 292 1.49 11.31 -8.58
N LYS A 293 1.51 12.63 -8.66
CA LYS A 293 2.02 13.54 -7.61
C LYS A 293 0.89 14.32 -6.92
N GLY A 294 -0.36 13.89 -7.10
CA GLY A 294 -1.56 14.44 -6.47
C GLY A 294 -1.96 15.87 -6.88
N LEU A 295 -1.21 16.49 -7.79
CA LEU A 295 -1.61 17.70 -8.52
C LEU A 295 -2.65 17.36 -9.60
N SER A 296 -3.40 18.37 -10.08
CA SER A 296 -4.39 18.15 -11.14
C SER A 296 -3.81 17.53 -12.43
N TYR A 297 -4.66 16.80 -13.14
CA TYR A 297 -4.35 15.99 -14.32
C TYR A 297 -3.43 16.66 -15.35
N ASN A 298 -3.69 17.93 -15.70
CA ASN A 298 -2.88 18.65 -16.68
C ASN A 298 -2.05 19.80 -16.08
N PHE A 299 -1.65 19.71 -14.81
CA PHE A 299 -0.84 20.73 -14.15
C PHE A 299 0.43 21.10 -14.96
N TYR A 300 1.09 20.10 -15.55
CA TYR A 300 2.33 20.27 -16.34
C TYR A 300 2.09 20.59 -17.82
N ASN A 301 0.84 20.74 -18.28
CA ASN A 301 0.49 20.95 -19.70
C ASN A 301 0.98 19.83 -20.64
N ASN A 302 1.07 18.60 -20.15
CA ASN A 302 1.57 17.45 -20.91
C ASN A 302 0.48 16.76 -21.76
N TYR A 303 -0.78 17.16 -21.63
CA TYR A 303 -1.92 16.60 -22.36
C TYR A 303 -2.64 17.71 -23.14
N LYS A 304 -2.53 17.66 -24.47
CA LYS A 304 -3.14 18.61 -25.43
C LYS A 304 -3.26 17.97 -26.80
N ILE A 305 -4.22 18.38 -27.63
CA ILE A 305 -4.39 17.88 -29.00
C ILE A 305 -3.27 18.43 -29.89
N SER A 306 -2.95 19.70 -29.75
CA SER A 306 -1.83 20.36 -30.45
C SER A 306 -1.24 21.48 -29.59
N THR A 307 -0.27 22.22 -30.10
CA THR A 307 0.25 23.43 -29.42
C THR A 307 -0.80 24.53 -29.28
N THR A 308 -1.81 24.55 -30.16
CA THR A 308 -2.89 25.56 -30.20
C THR A 308 -4.21 25.04 -29.65
N ASP A 309 -4.40 23.71 -29.58
CA ASP A 309 -5.61 23.07 -29.07
C ASP A 309 -5.34 22.39 -27.72
N LEU A 310 -5.79 23.06 -26.65
CA LEU A 310 -5.57 22.67 -25.26
C LEU A 310 -6.56 21.61 -24.73
N ARG A 311 -7.52 21.18 -25.55
CA ARG A 311 -8.52 20.18 -25.14
C ARG A 311 -7.85 18.86 -24.78
N ASN A 312 -8.28 18.25 -23.68
CA ASN A 312 -7.57 17.10 -23.10
C ASN A 312 -8.46 16.14 -22.30
N ILE A 313 -9.76 16.42 -22.21
CA ILE A 313 -10.77 15.54 -21.61
C ILE A 313 -12.04 15.56 -22.47
N VAL A 314 -12.66 14.39 -22.60
CA VAL A 314 -14.00 14.25 -23.17
C VAL A 314 -14.94 13.86 -22.05
N LEU A 315 -16.06 14.59 -21.92
CA LEU A 315 -17.18 14.25 -21.03
C LEU A 315 -18.42 14.11 -21.91
N HIS A 316 -18.99 12.91 -22.00
CA HIS A 316 -20.07 12.64 -22.95
C HIS A 316 -21.18 11.76 -22.36
N GLU A 317 -22.40 11.90 -22.89
CA GLU A 317 -23.64 11.42 -22.26
C GLU A 317 -24.17 10.10 -22.81
N SER A 318 -24.08 9.87 -24.13
CA SER A 318 -24.55 8.64 -24.79
C SER A 318 -23.37 7.86 -25.38
N VAL A 319 -23.36 6.53 -25.22
CA VAL A 319 -22.33 5.65 -25.83
C VAL A 319 -22.94 4.41 -26.47
N ASP A 320 -24.26 4.24 -26.39
CA ASP A 320 -24.83 3.01 -26.92
C ASP A 320 -24.77 3.02 -28.47
N GLN A 321 -24.50 4.17 -29.12
CA GLN A 321 -24.36 4.32 -30.59
C GLN A 321 -23.45 5.46 -31.11
N THR A 322 -22.61 6.12 -30.30
CA THR A 322 -21.74 7.23 -30.78
C THR A 322 -20.36 6.75 -31.22
N THR A 323 -19.89 7.26 -32.36
CA THR A 323 -18.56 6.97 -32.92
C THR A 323 -17.45 7.67 -32.12
N ALA A 324 -16.22 7.16 -32.21
CA ALA A 324 -15.06 7.79 -31.58
C ALA A 324 -14.83 9.24 -32.06
N ALA A 325 -15.13 9.54 -33.34
CA ALA A 325 -14.98 10.87 -33.91
C ALA A 325 -15.97 11.90 -33.32
N GLU A 326 -17.22 11.50 -33.08
CA GLU A 326 -18.23 12.35 -32.44
C GLU A 326 -17.87 12.63 -30.97
N LEU A 327 -17.34 11.63 -30.27
CA LEU A 327 -16.84 11.80 -28.90
C LEU A 327 -15.63 12.73 -28.83
N ASP A 328 -14.73 12.68 -29.81
CA ASP A 328 -13.57 13.59 -29.87
C ASP A 328 -14.01 15.03 -30.16
N GLY A 329 -15.12 15.22 -30.90
CA GLY A 329 -15.70 16.53 -31.20
C GLY A 329 -16.20 17.32 -29.97
N VAL A 330 -16.55 16.62 -28.88
CA VAL A 330 -16.98 17.25 -27.62
C VAL A 330 -15.85 17.40 -26.59
N ALA A 331 -14.59 17.20 -27.01
CA ALA A 331 -13.45 17.42 -26.14
C ALA A 331 -13.43 18.86 -25.60
N GLN A 332 -12.93 19.03 -24.39
CA GLN A 332 -12.77 20.31 -23.71
C GLN A 332 -11.46 20.33 -22.91
N SER A 333 -11.07 21.51 -22.43
CA SER A 333 -9.97 21.65 -21.49
C SER A 333 -10.40 21.16 -20.10
N TYR A 334 -9.50 20.49 -19.37
CA TYR A 334 -9.70 20.15 -17.97
C TYR A 334 -9.65 21.41 -17.07
N GLU A 335 -10.71 22.20 -17.12
CA GLU A 335 -10.90 23.37 -16.27
C GLU A 335 -12.36 23.83 -16.28
N THR A 336 -12.76 24.56 -15.25
CA THR A 336 -13.99 25.37 -15.25
C THR A 336 -13.61 26.79 -14.88
N SER A 337 -13.85 27.74 -15.79
CA SER A 337 -13.43 29.15 -15.62
C SER A 337 -11.93 29.30 -15.29
N GLY A 338 -11.07 28.45 -15.85
CA GLY A 338 -9.63 28.48 -15.60
C GLY A 338 -9.18 27.87 -14.26
N TRP A 339 -10.07 27.20 -13.52
CA TRP A 339 -9.74 26.46 -12.30
C TRP A 339 -9.58 24.96 -12.59
N PRO A 340 -8.64 24.24 -11.95
CA PRO A 340 -8.27 22.86 -12.29
C PRO A 340 -9.26 21.81 -11.75
N ILE A 341 -10.55 22.00 -12.02
CA ILE A 341 -11.66 21.13 -11.65
C ILE A 341 -12.77 21.26 -12.70
N ILE A 342 -13.48 20.17 -12.98
CA ILE A 342 -14.71 20.23 -13.77
C ILE A 342 -15.91 20.03 -12.87
N PHE A 343 -16.99 20.77 -13.10
CA PHE A 343 -18.28 20.45 -12.52
C PHE A 343 -19.44 20.70 -13.48
N PHE A 344 -20.54 19.99 -13.26
CA PHE A 344 -21.78 20.14 -14.02
C PHE A 344 -23.00 19.97 -13.11
N GLU A 345 -24.11 20.61 -13.50
CA GLU A 345 -25.37 20.58 -12.72
C GLU A 345 -26.53 19.92 -13.48
N SER A 346 -26.42 19.81 -14.80
CA SER A 346 -27.47 19.24 -15.63
C SER A 346 -27.65 17.73 -15.40
N ILE A 347 -28.91 17.29 -15.51
CA ILE A 347 -29.32 15.89 -15.40
C ILE A 347 -28.95 15.19 -16.70
N LYS A 348 -28.13 14.14 -16.63
CA LYS A 348 -27.61 13.41 -17.80
C LYS A 348 -28.00 11.92 -17.73
N ASN A 349 -29.04 11.53 -18.48
CA ASN A 349 -29.51 10.19 -18.88
C ASN A 349 -29.65 9.00 -17.87
N HIS A 350 -30.91 8.80 -17.42
CA HIS A 350 -31.80 7.61 -17.34
C HIS A 350 -31.54 6.28 -16.54
N ASN A 351 -32.70 5.80 -16.02
CA ASN A 351 -33.28 4.46 -15.72
C ASN A 351 -32.69 3.47 -14.68
N ALA A 352 -31.72 3.88 -13.86
CA ALA A 352 -31.23 3.06 -12.74
C ALA A 352 -31.25 3.82 -11.41
N THR A 353 -30.98 3.13 -10.30
CA THR A 353 -30.84 3.72 -8.94
C THR A 353 -29.62 4.63 -8.76
N ARG A 354 -28.89 4.95 -9.84
CA ARG A 354 -27.67 5.78 -9.90
C ARG A 354 -27.52 6.46 -11.28
N ASN A 355 -26.93 7.66 -11.29
CA ASN A 355 -26.53 8.40 -12.49
C ASN A 355 -25.14 7.93 -12.98
N LYS A 356 -24.82 8.21 -14.25
CA LYS A 356 -23.56 7.81 -14.90
C LYS A 356 -22.70 9.03 -15.23
N LEU A 357 -21.41 8.94 -14.97
CA LEU A 357 -20.37 9.85 -15.47
C LEU A 357 -19.52 9.06 -16.47
N ARG A 358 -19.38 9.56 -17.69
CA ARG A 358 -18.55 8.92 -18.72
C ARG A 358 -17.52 9.89 -19.26
N PHE A 359 -16.27 9.44 -19.34
CA PHE A 359 -15.18 10.29 -19.78
C PHE A 359 -14.05 9.52 -20.47
N ARG A 360 -13.24 10.27 -21.23
CA ARG A 360 -11.99 9.81 -21.84
C ARG A 360 -10.88 10.83 -21.59
N LEU A 361 -9.66 10.35 -21.43
CA LEU A 361 -8.45 11.16 -21.20
C LEU A 361 -7.45 10.95 -22.34
N ARG A 362 -6.54 11.90 -22.56
CA ARG A 362 -5.48 11.80 -23.59
C ARG A 362 -4.41 10.80 -23.17
N ILE A 363 -3.85 10.06 -24.12
CA ILE A 363 -2.79 9.06 -23.87
C ILE A 363 -1.43 9.42 -24.51
N ASP A 364 -1.35 10.50 -25.28
CA ASP A 364 -0.17 10.87 -26.06
C ASP A 364 1.04 11.17 -25.16
N GLY A 365 0.77 11.66 -23.96
CA GLY A 365 1.78 11.83 -22.91
C GLY A 365 1.88 10.64 -21.94
N ASN A 366 0.98 9.67 -22.01
CA ASN A 366 0.89 8.53 -21.11
C ASN A 366 0.53 7.26 -21.88
N THR A 367 1.52 6.65 -22.53
CA THR A 367 1.34 5.53 -23.46
C THR A 367 0.89 4.22 -22.80
N ASP A 368 0.95 4.18 -21.47
CA ASP A 368 0.52 3.07 -20.63
C ASP A 368 -0.32 3.63 -19.46
N PRO A 369 -1.55 4.09 -19.73
CA PRO A 369 -2.34 4.80 -18.73
C PRO A 369 -2.93 3.84 -17.70
N VAL A 370 -2.93 4.29 -16.44
CA VAL A 370 -3.58 3.58 -15.33
C VAL A 370 -4.52 4.56 -14.63
N LEU A 371 -5.81 4.22 -14.58
CA LEU A 371 -6.80 5.01 -13.87
C LEU A 371 -7.20 4.31 -12.58
N TYR A 372 -7.17 5.04 -11.46
CA TYR A 372 -7.48 4.54 -10.14
C TYR A 372 -8.63 5.31 -9.50
N VAL A 373 -9.59 4.59 -8.92
CA VAL A 373 -10.67 5.11 -8.09
C VAL A 373 -10.62 4.46 -6.71
N GLU A 374 -10.59 5.27 -5.65
CA GLU A 374 -10.47 4.76 -4.29
C GLU A 374 -11.76 4.05 -3.85
N ASN A 375 -12.92 4.66 -4.12
CA ASN A 375 -14.21 4.04 -3.90
C ASN A 375 -14.63 3.20 -5.12
N LYS A 376 -14.33 1.89 -5.08
CA LYS A 376 -14.71 0.94 -6.14
C LYS A 376 -16.22 0.85 -6.40
N SER A 377 -17.07 1.30 -5.46
CA SER A 377 -18.53 1.33 -5.70
C SER A 377 -18.94 2.35 -6.77
N LEU A 378 -18.05 3.26 -7.15
CA LEU A 378 -18.24 4.16 -8.27
C LEU A 378 -18.01 3.46 -9.61
N SER A 379 -17.30 2.33 -9.68
CA SER A 379 -16.92 1.71 -10.96
C SER A 379 -18.02 0.84 -11.57
N SER A 380 -18.96 0.36 -10.75
CA SER A 380 -20.06 -0.51 -11.19
C SER A 380 -21.22 -0.49 -10.20
N ILE A 381 -22.45 -0.61 -10.73
CA ILE A 381 -23.66 -0.87 -9.95
C ILE A 381 -23.73 -2.32 -9.43
N ASN A 382 -22.99 -3.25 -10.06
CA ASN A 382 -22.91 -4.64 -9.64
C ASN A 382 -21.70 -4.84 -8.73
N ASN A 383 -21.93 -5.25 -7.48
CA ASN A 383 -20.89 -5.48 -6.49
C ASN A 383 -19.81 -6.49 -6.94
N LEU A 384 -20.15 -7.43 -7.83
CA LEU A 384 -19.20 -8.43 -8.36
C LEU A 384 -18.23 -7.85 -9.40
N ASN A 385 -18.58 -6.72 -10.02
CA ASN A 385 -17.81 -6.09 -11.11
C ASN A 385 -17.12 -4.80 -10.66
N GLN A 386 -17.07 -4.52 -9.36
CA GLN A 386 -16.42 -3.34 -8.83
C GLN A 386 -14.89 -3.49 -8.90
N VAL A 387 -14.23 -2.48 -9.46
CA VAL A 387 -12.79 -2.43 -9.67
C VAL A 387 -12.23 -1.10 -9.18
N ASN A 388 -11.03 -1.15 -8.63
CA ASN A 388 -10.29 0.06 -8.28
C ASN A 388 -9.42 0.58 -9.43
N PHE A 389 -9.02 -0.30 -10.36
CA PHE A 389 -8.09 0.02 -11.44
C PHE A 389 -8.73 -0.23 -12.82
N TYR A 390 -8.53 0.72 -13.73
CA TYR A 390 -8.65 0.52 -15.18
C TYR A 390 -7.24 0.65 -15.78
N LYS A 391 -6.74 -0.45 -16.35
CA LYS A 391 -5.41 -0.59 -16.96
C LYS A 391 -5.44 -1.51 -18.17
N ASP A 392 -4.35 -1.57 -18.94
CA ASP A 392 -4.22 -2.45 -20.10
C ASP A 392 -5.44 -2.31 -21.05
N ASN A 393 -6.00 -3.43 -21.51
CA ASN A 393 -7.12 -3.45 -22.45
C ASN A 393 -8.43 -2.88 -21.89
N THR A 394 -8.52 -2.61 -20.58
CA THR A 394 -9.72 -1.99 -19.97
C THR A 394 -9.75 -0.47 -20.11
N ILE A 395 -8.62 0.16 -20.43
CA ILE A 395 -8.51 1.62 -20.62
C ILE A 395 -7.83 2.01 -21.93
N LYS A 396 -6.97 1.16 -22.49
CA LYS A 396 -6.29 1.40 -23.75
C LYS A 396 -7.07 0.82 -24.92
N SER A 397 -7.16 1.57 -26.02
CA SER A 397 -7.74 1.08 -27.28
C SER A 397 -6.74 0.19 -28.02
N ASP A 398 -7.25 -0.83 -28.73
CA ASP A 398 -6.47 -1.65 -29.66
C ASP A 398 -6.25 -0.94 -31.01
N THR A 399 -7.03 0.12 -31.27
CA THR A 399 -6.83 1.05 -32.40
C THR A 399 -5.87 2.16 -32.01
N GLN A 400 -5.19 2.80 -32.98
CA GLN A 400 -4.32 3.98 -32.78
C GLN A 400 -5.10 5.24 -32.33
N SER A 401 -5.92 5.12 -31.27
CA SER A 401 -6.61 6.23 -30.65
C SER A 401 -5.66 6.94 -29.70
N VAL A 402 -5.69 8.27 -29.73
CA VAL A 402 -4.96 9.16 -28.84
C VAL A 402 -5.72 9.45 -27.54
N TRP A 403 -6.81 8.73 -27.30
CA TRP A 403 -7.67 8.81 -26.13
C TRP A 403 -7.80 7.44 -25.47
N THR A 404 -8.09 7.43 -24.18
CA THR A 404 -8.51 6.21 -23.50
C THR A 404 -9.83 5.68 -24.08
N LYS A 405 -10.12 4.40 -23.86
CA LYS A 405 -11.48 3.86 -23.89
C LYS A 405 -12.36 4.66 -22.93
N THR A 406 -13.67 4.65 -23.18
CA THR A 406 -14.65 5.33 -22.32
C THR A 406 -14.71 4.66 -20.96
N VAL A 407 -14.36 5.41 -19.91
CA VAL A 407 -14.54 4.97 -18.51
C VAL A 407 -15.91 5.45 -18.04
N THR A 408 -16.67 4.56 -17.40
CA THR A 408 -17.98 4.87 -16.81
C THR A 408 -17.90 4.74 -15.30
N LEU A 409 -18.29 5.79 -14.58
CA LEU A 409 -18.46 5.82 -13.14
C LEU A 409 -19.94 6.09 -12.78
N TYR A 410 -20.35 5.72 -11.57
CA TYR A 410 -21.73 5.78 -11.11
C TYR A 410 -21.83 6.57 -9.81
N PHE A 411 -22.85 7.41 -9.71
CA PHE A 411 -23.08 8.24 -8.51
C PHE A 411 -24.58 8.36 -8.17
N PRO A 412 -24.94 8.73 -6.93
CA PRO A 412 -26.33 8.84 -6.48
C PRO A 412 -27.19 9.86 -7.24
N HIS A 413 -28.49 9.58 -7.38
CA HIS A 413 -29.53 10.50 -7.85
C HIS A 413 -30.56 10.80 -6.74
N ALA A 414 -31.37 11.85 -6.91
CA ALA A 414 -32.22 12.44 -5.89
C ALA A 414 -33.50 11.65 -5.53
N GLY A 415 -33.85 10.60 -6.26
CA GLY A 415 -35.04 9.77 -5.97
C GLY A 415 -35.62 9.02 -7.19
N SER A 416 -36.38 7.95 -6.94
CA SER A 416 -36.99 7.07 -7.96
C SER A 416 -38.36 7.52 -8.46
N THR A 417 -39.03 8.45 -7.76
CA THR A 417 -40.40 8.89 -8.06
C THR A 417 -40.43 10.42 -8.11
N ALA A 418 -40.94 10.99 -9.21
CA ALA A 418 -41.06 12.45 -9.35
C ALA A 418 -42.10 12.95 -8.34
N THR A 419 -41.76 13.98 -7.56
CA THR A 419 -42.75 14.77 -6.82
C THR A 419 -42.66 16.22 -7.27
N SER A 420 -43.67 17.05 -7.00
CA SER A 420 -43.68 18.47 -7.37
C SER A 420 -42.51 19.29 -6.80
N THR A 421 -41.80 18.76 -5.79
CA THR A 421 -40.64 19.39 -5.14
C THR A 421 -39.31 18.70 -5.45
N THR A 422 -39.32 17.53 -6.09
CA THR A 422 -38.11 16.78 -6.44
C THR A 422 -38.20 16.36 -7.91
N PRO A 423 -37.40 16.94 -8.82
CA PRO A 423 -37.33 16.41 -10.17
C PRO A 423 -36.86 14.95 -10.07
N ALA A 424 -37.68 14.01 -10.55
CA ALA A 424 -37.24 12.63 -10.67
C ALA A 424 -35.88 12.61 -11.38
N ASN A 425 -34.94 11.84 -10.85
CA ASN A 425 -33.62 11.62 -11.47
C ASN A 425 -32.65 12.82 -11.46
N GLY A 426 -32.88 13.86 -10.63
CA GLY A 426 -31.89 14.92 -10.40
C GLY A 426 -30.56 14.41 -9.83
N ASN A 427 -29.43 15.05 -10.15
CA ASN A 427 -28.14 14.76 -9.48
C ASN A 427 -28.25 15.11 -7.99
N ILE A 428 -27.77 14.25 -7.10
CA ILE A 428 -27.38 14.70 -5.76
C ILE A 428 -25.99 15.30 -5.89
N ALA A 429 -25.74 16.47 -5.29
CA ALA A 429 -24.42 17.07 -5.26
C ALA A 429 -23.35 16.03 -4.85
N ASN A 430 -22.24 15.94 -5.57
CA ASN A 430 -21.27 14.87 -5.37
C ASN A 430 -19.85 15.29 -5.76
N TYR A 431 -18.85 14.57 -5.25
CA TYR A 431 -17.45 14.76 -5.57
C TYR A 431 -16.82 13.43 -5.97
N ILE A 432 -16.37 13.36 -7.22
CA ILE A 432 -15.75 12.18 -7.81
C ILE A 432 -14.27 12.47 -8.01
N LYS A 433 -13.44 11.84 -7.18
CA LYS A 433 -11.98 11.91 -7.27
C LYS A 433 -11.43 10.69 -8.01
N VAL A 434 -10.58 10.94 -8.99
CA VAL A 434 -9.96 9.91 -9.83
C VAL A 434 -8.47 10.21 -9.97
N PHE A 435 -7.64 9.19 -10.01
CA PHE A 435 -6.21 9.34 -10.25
C PHE A 435 -5.85 8.78 -11.63
N TYR A 436 -5.11 9.54 -12.42
CA TYR A 436 -4.58 9.16 -13.72
C TYR A 436 -3.06 9.05 -13.63
N PHE A 437 -2.61 7.81 -13.47
CA PHE A 437 -1.21 7.47 -13.29
C PHE A 437 -0.56 7.04 -14.60
N ILE A 438 0.75 7.24 -14.67
CA ILE A 438 1.59 6.68 -15.72
C ILE A 438 1.95 5.25 -15.31
N GLY A 439 1.74 4.27 -16.19
CA GLY A 439 2.10 2.86 -16.02
C GLY A 439 3.51 2.53 -16.49
N SER A 440 4.01 3.26 -17.49
CA SER A 440 5.36 3.08 -18.03
C SER A 440 6.46 3.72 -17.19
N THR A 441 7.68 3.17 -17.25
CA THR A 441 8.88 3.75 -16.62
C THR A 441 9.26 5.05 -17.33
N ILE A 442 9.71 6.05 -16.57
CA ILE A 442 10.10 7.37 -17.09
C ILE A 442 11.58 7.59 -16.82
N PRO A 443 12.43 7.79 -17.84
CA PRO A 443 13.87 7.96 -17.65
C PRO A 443 14.27 9.33 -17.08
N GLN A 444 15.48 9.44 -16.52
CA GLN A 444 16.00 10.67 -15.89
C GLN A 444 16.11 11.92 -16.80
N ASN A 445 16.03 11.78 -18.13
CA ASN A 445 16.11 12.88 -19.10
C ASN A 445 14.78 13.18 -19.81
N ASN A 446 13.65 12.82 -19.18
CA ASN A 446 12.33 13.06 -19.74
C ASN A 446 11.81 14.46 -19.35
N PRO A 447 10.94 15.11 -20.15
CA PRO A 447 10.19 16.30 -19.72
C PRO A 447 9.16 16.01 -18.60
N ARG A 448 9.19 14.83 -18.00
CA ARG A 448 8.39 14.38 -16.86
C ARG A 448 9.31 13.88 -15.76
N PHE A 449 8.75 13.73 -14.57
CA PHE A 449 9.49 13.16 -13.45
C PHE A 449 9.97 11.74 -13.70
N ALA A 450 11.25 11.52 -13.41
CA ALA A 450 11.85 10.21 -13.49
C ALA A 450 11.15 9.26 -12.51
N ASN A 451 10.91 8.05 -13.02
CA ASN A 451 10.29 6.93 -12.32
C ASN A 451 10.71 5.66 -13.07
N GLU A 452 12.02 5.41 -13.09
CA GLU A 452 12.61 4.21 -13.68
C GLU A 452 12.43 3.02 -12.74
N LYS A 453 12.52 3.29 -11.44
CA LYS A 453 12.43 2.33 -10.35
C LYS A 453 11.35 2.74 -9.37
N TYR A 454 10.70 1.75 -8.76
CA TYR A 454 9.61 1.99 -7.80
C TYR A 454 9.99 2.96 -6.67
N TYR A 455 11.26 2.98 -6.24
CA TYR A 455 11.73 3.85 -5.16
C TYR A 455 11.96 5.31 -5.57
N ASP A 456 11.94 5.64 -6.87
CA ASP A 456 12.07 7.01 -7.38
C ASP A 456 10.85 7.88 -7.05
N SER A 457 9.73 7.24 -6.71
CA SER A 457 8.45 7.89 -6.43
C SER A 457 7.72 7.28 -5.24
N ALA A 458 8.40 6.44 -4.45
CA ALA A 458 7.78 5.73 -3.34
C ALA A 458 7.42 6.67 -2.17
N PHE A 459 8.19 7.71 -1.90
CA PHE A 459 8.03 8.50 -0.68
C PHE A 459 7.24 9.80 -0.89
N CYS A 460 6.60 10.28 0.18
CA CYS A 460 5.85 11.52 0.15
C CYS A 460 6.76 12.74 -0.11
N SER A 461 6.15 13.88 -0.46
CA SER A 461 6.88 15.14 -0.62
C SER A 461 7.64 15.50 0.66
N ILE A 462 8.87 16.03 0.51
CA ILE A 462 9.61 16.60 1.64
C ILE A 462 8.99 17.91 2.13
N ASP A 463 8.13 18.53 1.32
CA ASP A 463 7.47 19.81 1.61
C ASP A 463 6.12 19.67 2.31
N LEU A 464 5.75 18.46 2.75
CA LEU A 464 4.56 18.29 3.59
C LEU A 464 4.66 19.17 4.84
N GLU A 465 3.53 19.81 5.17
CA GLU A 465 3.46 20.77 6.26
C GLU A 465 3.90 20.12 7.58
N SER A 466 4.72 20.81 8.37
CA SER A 466 5.29 20.33 9.65
C SER A 466 6.26 19.15 9.57
N LEU A 467 6.48 18.53 8.41
CA LEU A 467 7.40 17.39 8.29
C LEU A 467 8.80 17.75 8.82
N GLY A 468 9.29 16.99 9.81
CA GLY A 468 10.61 17.20 10.39
C GLY A 468 10.74 18.43 11.28
N ASP A 469 9.63 18.95 11.82
CA ASP A 469 9.66 19.96 12.88
C ASP A 469 10.33 19.38 14.13
N GLY A 470 11.61 19.76 14.33
CA GLY A 470 12.47 19.27 15.41
C GLY A 470 12.02 19.67 16.81
N SER A 471 11.00 20.52 16.97
CA SER A 471 10.36 20.80 18.27
C SER A 471 9.36 19.71 18.69
N VAL A 472 8.96 18.84 17.77
CA VAL A 472 7.96 17.80 18.01
C VAL A 472 8.67 16.49 18.33
N ARG A 473 8.40 15.94 19.52
CA ARG A 473 8.98 14.65 19.93
C ARG A 473 8.41 13.45 19.18
N ASN A 474 7.17 13.55 18.68
CA ASN A 474 6.46 12.47 17.98
C ASN A 474 5.58 13.07 16.87
N GLY A 475 6.22 13.51 15.79
CA GLY A 475 5.51 14.06 14.65
C GLY A 475 5.07 12.96 13.68
N HIS A 476 3.93 13.18 13.06
CA HIS A 476 3.42 12.36 11.96
C HIS A 476 2.76 13.24 10.92
N VAL A 477 2.95 12.88 9.66
CA VAL A 477 2.22 13.45 8.53
C VAL A 477 2.02 12.36 7.49
N GLN A 478 0.88 12.38 6.82
CA GLN A 478 0.57 11.49 5.71
C GLN A 478 0.20 12.32 4.49
N ASN A 479 0.59 11.84 3.31
CA ASN A 479 0.09 12.41 2.07
C ASN A 479 -1.44 12.22 1.97
N SER A 480 -2.16 13.29 1.65
CA SER A 480 -3.60 13.26 1.39
C SER A 480 -3.95 12.50 0.11
N SER A 481 -3.02 12.48 -0.85
CA SER A 481 -3.16 11.80 -2.13
C SER A 481 -2.45 10.45 -2.09
N VAL A 482 -3.07 9.43 -2.68
CA VAL A 482 -2.35 8.18 -2.96
C VAL A 482 -1.32 8.42 -4.07
N ILE A 483 -0.22 7.68 -3.99
CA ILE A 483 0.81 7.63 -5.04
C ILE A 483 0.74 6.28 -5.75
N TYR A 484 1.29 6.20 -6.96
CA TYR A 484 1.38 4.94 -7.70
C TYR A 484 2.80 4.42 -7.68
N VAL A 485 2.98 3.27 -7.03
CA VAL A 485 4.26 2.57 -6.93
C VAL A 485 4.21 1.37 -7.86
N LYS A 486 5.27 1.18 -8.66
CA LYS A 486 5.33 0.13 -9.67
C LYS A 486 6.76 -0.24 -9.99
N GLU A 487 6.98 -1.50 -10.33
CA GLU A 487 8.23 -2.00 -10.89
C GLU A 487 7.89 -3.00 -12.00
N LYS A 488 8.45 -2.81 -13.19
CA LYS A 488 8.33 -3.81 -14.27
C LYS A 488 9.08 -5.08 -13.88
N LEU A 489 8.70 -6.21 -14.46
CA LEU A 489 9.49 -7.43 -14.34
C LEU A 489 10.93 -7.18 -14.82
N GLN A 490 11.90 -7.49 -13.98
CA GLN A 490 13.32 -7.40 -14.26
C GLN A 490 13.85 -8.76 -14.79
N THR A 491 15.01 -8.74 -15.45
CA THR A 491 15.63 -9.94 -16.04
C THR A 491 16.09 -10.96 -14.99
N ASP A 492 16.41 -10.49 -13.78
CA ASP A 492 16.71 -11.31 -12.61
C ASP A 492 15.45 -11.92 -11.96
N GLY A 493 14.26 -11.66 -12.52
CA GLY A 493 12.96 -12.12 -12.03
C GLY A 493 12.46 -11.38 -10.80
N THR A 494 13.06 -10.23 -10.47
CA THR A 494 12.52 -9.30 -9.48
C THR A 494 11.51 -8.31 -10.10
N GLY A 495 10.84 -7.50 -9.28
CA GLY A 495 9.82 -6.54 -9.74
C GLY A 495 8.46 -7.19 -10.01
N ASN A 496 7.79 -6.74 -11.08
CA ASN A 496 6.44 -7.17 -11.49
C ASN A 496 5.33 -6.90 -10.46
N PHE A 497 5.34 -5.72 -9.86
CA PHE A 497 4.31 -5.30 -8.93
C PHE A 497 3.85 -3.88 -9.24
N SER A 498 2.61 -3.58 -8.87
CA SER A 498 2.11 -2.21 -8.89
C SER A 498 0.92 -2.03 -7.96
N PHE A 499 0.85 -0.88 -7.30
CA PHE A 499 -0.19 -0.58 -6.33
C PHE A 499 -0.35 0.92 -6.11
N ALA A 500 -1.57 1.31 -5.72
CA ALA A 500 -1.82 2.61 -5.11
C ALA A 500 -1.34 2.54 -3.66
N ALA A 501 -0.55 3.50 -3.22
CA ALA A 501 0.10 3.51 -1.92
C ALA A 501 -0.27 4.74 -1.10
N GLN A 502 -0.35 4.54 0.21
CA GLN A 502 -0.35 5.63 1.18
C GLN A 502 1.10 5.89 1.59
N ALA A 503 1.55 7.13 1.47
CA ALA A 503 2.91 7.54 1.85
C ALA A 503 2.86 8.61 2.93
N GLY A 504 3.86 8.63 3.81
CA GLY A 504 3.95 9.60 4.89
C GLY A 504 5.30 9.52 5.60
N ALA A 505 5.39 10.18 6.75
CA ALA A 505 6.57 10.13 7.58
C ALA A 505 6.24 10.30 9.07
N TYR A 506 7.05 9.65 9.89
CA TYR A 506 7.13 9.88 11.33
C TYR A 506 8.45 10.54 11.66
N TRP A 507 8.49 11.39 12.68
CA TRP A 507 9.75 11.96 13.15
C TRP A 507 9.78 12.23 14.65
N ASP A 508 10.99 12.29 15.18
CA ASP A 508 11.30 12.84 16.49
C ASP A 508 12.27 14.02 16.34
N THR A 509 12.87 14.43 17.45
CA THR A 509 13.80 15.58 17.47
C THR A 509 15.10 15.32 16.71
N GLN A 510 15.42 14.06 16.37
CA GLN A 510 16.70 13.66 15.77
C GLN A 510 16.55 12.90 14.45
N ARG A 511 15.45 12.19 14.24
CA ARG A 511 15.27 11.25 13.13
C ARG A 511 13.92 11.41 12.45
N VAL A 512 13.88 11.08 11.16
CA VAL A 512 12.67 10.94 10.35
C VAL A 512 12.66 9.58 9.66
N LEU A 513 11.51 8.93 9.68
CA LEU A 513 11.23 7.68 9.00
C LEU A 513 10.09 7.91 8.00
N PHE A 514 10.43 7.97 6.72
CA PHE A 514 9.45 7.93 5.64
C PHE A 514 8.93 6.51 5.48
N TYR A 515 7.65 6.39 5.12
CA TYR A 515 7.01 5.12 4.85
C TYR A 515 6.14 5.19 3.60
N THR A 516 5.96 4.03 2.99
CA THR A 516 5.03 3.79 1.89
C THR A 516 4.35 2.45 2.11
N LYS A 517 3.03 2.44 2.19
CA LYS A 517 2.22 1.24 2.40
C LYS A 517 1.34 0.96 1.20
N ALA A 518 1.31 -0.28 0.74
CA ALA A 518 0.36 -0.71 -0.28
C ALA A 518 -1.08 -0.56 0.24
N HIS A 519 -1.85 0.33 -0.39
CA HIS A 519 -3.25 0.58 -0.07
C HIS A 519 -4.15 -0.37 -0.87
N VAL A 520 -4.09 -0.30 -2.20
CA VAL A 520 -4.79 -1.22 -3.11
C VAL A 520 -3.82 -1.74 -4.18
N LYS A 521 -3.71 -3.06 -4.29
CA LYS A 521 -2.84 -3.71 -5.28
C LYS A 521 -3.50 -3.84 -6.64
N SER A 522 -2.67 -3.65 -7.67
CA SER A 522 -3.03 -3.92 -9.05
C SER A 522 -2.31 -5.17 -9.57
N ASN A 523 -1.02 -5.32 -9.24
CA ASN A 523 -0.18 -6.48 -9.51
C ASN A 523 0.67 -6.81 -8.27
N SER A 524 1.14 -8.04 -8.17
CA SER A 524 1.96 -8.55 -7.07
C SER A 524 3.18 -9.29 -7.62
N SER A 525 4.34 -9.06 -7.00
CA SER A 525 5.55 -9.84 -7.31
C SER A 525 5.42 -11.29 -6.81
N GLY A 526 4.60 -11.51 -5.79
CA GLY A 526 4.51 -12.75 -5.02
C GLY A 526 5.72 -13.01 -4.13
N LYS A 527 6.63 -12.05 -3.95
CA LYS A 527 7.73 -12.14 -2.98
C LYS A 527 7.16 -12.01 -1.57
N MET A 528 7.09 -13.10 -0.84
CA MET A 528 6.55 -13.11 0.53
C MET A 528 7.67 -12.95 1.56
N TYR A 529 7.34 -12.40 2.73
CA TYR A 529 8.17 -12.58 3.92
C TYR A 529 8.10 -14.04 4.35
N LEU A 530 9.26 -14.68 4.52
CA LEU A 530 9.35 -16.00 5.14
C LEU A 530 9.19 -15.87 6.66
N ASN A 531 8.86 -16.97 7.34
CA ASN A 531 8.71 -16.98 8.80
C ASN A 531 10.07 -16.69 9.44
N THR A 532 10.29 -15.49 9.97
CA THR A 532 11.59 -15.08 10.51
C THR A 532 11.61 -15.09 12.03
N TYR A 533 12.78 -15.41 12.58
CA TYR A 533 12.99 -15.37 14.00
C TYR A 533 12.83 -13.93 14.49
N VAL A 534 12.03 -13.80 15.55
CA VAL A 534 11.81 -12.54 16.25
C VAL A 534 13.14 -11.98 16.70
N ARG A 535 13.55 -10.88 16.06
CA ARG A 535 14.00 -9.71 16.80
C ARG A 535 12.96 -8.64 16.62
N ARG A 536 12.12 -8.49 17.63
CA ARG A 536 11.43 -7.23 17.91
C ARG A 536 12.51 -6.19 18.19
N LEU A 537 13.10 -5.66 17.14
CA LEU A 537 13.56 -4.29 17.15
C LEU A 537 12.31 -3.49 16.83
N ASN A 538 11.49 -3.30 17.86
CA ASN A 538 10.63 -2.12 17.82
C ASN A 538 11.59 -0.95 17.77
N PHE A 539 11.36 -0.02 16.85
CA PHE A 539 12.06 1.25 16.86
C PHE A 539 12.19 1.73 18.31
N VAL A 540 13.40 2.11 18.73
CA VAL A 540 13.62 2.63 20.10
C VAL A 540 12.62 3.76 20.40
N ASN A 541 12.20 4.49 19.36
CA ASN A 541 11.04 5.36 19.41
C ASN A 541 9.72 4.56 19.31
N THR A 542 9.09 4.36 20.47
CA THR A 542 7.82 3.62 20.64
C THR A 542 6.63 4.23 19.87
N LYS A 543 6.74 5.45 19.33
CA LYS A 543 5.69 6.11 18.54
C LYS A 543 5.84 5.93 17.04
N PHE A 544 7.06 5.74 16.50
CA PHE A 544 7.20 5.16 15.16
C PHE A 544 6.49 3.80 15.12
N ALA A 545 6.57 3.07 16.23
CA ALA A 545 5.87 1.82 16.43
C ALA A 545 4.38 1.98 16.87
N SER A 546 3.80 3.16 17.10
CA SER A 546 2.39 3.25 17.56
C SER A 546 1.38 3.22 16.42
N ASP A 547 1.73 3.82 15.28
CA ASP A 547 0.83 3.99 14.13
C ASP A 547 1.20 3.02 12.98
N LEU A 548 2.39 2.40 13.06
CA LEU A 548 2.83 1.22 12.31
C LEU A 548 2.73 -0.09 13.15
N ARG A 549 1.97 -0.04 14.24
CA ARG A 549 1.94 -0.98 15.38
C ARG A 549 2.20 -2.44 15.09
N ASN A 550 3.31 -2.98 15.61
CA ASN A 550 3.66 -4.41 15.67
C ASN A 550 3.59 -5.18 14.34
N ASP A 551 3.39 -4.47 13.23
CA ASP A 551 3.14 -5.10 11.96
C ASP A 551 4.45 -5.57 11.35
N PHE A 552 5.54 -4.83 11.50
CA PHE A 552 6.84 -5.24 10.97
C PHE A 552 7.92 -5.50 12.03
N TYR A 553 8.92 -6.26 11.62
CA TYR A 553 10.17 -6.45 12.35
C TYR A 553 11.33 -5.95 11.49
N ILE A 554 12.35 -5.37 12.12
CA ILE A 554 13.57 -4.92 11.45
C ILE A 554 14.77 -5.73 11.92
N VAL A 555 15.81 -5.74 11.10
CA VAL A 555 17.11 -6.33 11.36
C VAL A 555 18.19 -5.29 11.08
N ARG A 556 19.22 -5.21 11.93
CA ARG A 556 20.43 -4.41 11.72
C ARG A 556 21.61 -5.35 11.55
N LYS A 557 22.29 -5.33 10.42
CA LYS A 557 23.53 -6.09 10.21
C LYS A 557 24.71 -5.15 10.02
N ARG A 558 25.88 -5.58 10.48
CA ARG A 558 27.13 -4.86 10.34
C ARG A 558 27.95 -5.44 9.19
N TYR A 559 28.40 -4.56 8.31
CA TYR A 559 29.21 -4.83 7.14
C TYR A 559 30.58 -4.19 7.34
N GLN A 560 31.64 -4.88 6.93
CA GLN A 560 32.99 -4.33 6.99
C GLN A 560 33.29 -3.58 5.69
N THR A 561 33.84 -2.38 5.77
CA THR A 561 34.20 -1.58 4.59
C THR A 561 35.63 -1.09 4.73
N ALA A 562 36.21 -0.62 3.62
CA ALA A 562 37.55 -0.01 3.64
C ALA A 562 37.63 1.21 4.60
N ALA A 563 36.50 1.87 4.88
CA ALA A 563 36.41 3.04 5.77
C ALA A 563 36.01 2.68 7.22
N GLY A 564 35.85 1.40 7.56
CA GLY A 564 35.39 0.94 8.88
C GLY A 564 34.09 0.14 8.82
N SER A 565 33.32 0.12 9.90
CA SER A 565 32.06 -0.65 9.96
C SER A 565 30.85 0.17 9.50
N LEU A 566 29.99 -0.46 8.70
CA LEU A 566 28.73 0.09 8.20
C LEU A 566 27.55 -0.72 8.75
N ASP A 567 26.57 -0.06 9.36
CA ASP A 567 25.35 -0.72 9.82
C ASP A 567 24.21 -0.48 8.83
N ILE A 568 23.57 -1.56 8.39
CA ILE A 568 22.49 -1.52 7.40
C ILE A 568 21.23 -2.15 7.99
N LEU A 569 20.10 -1.43 7.87
CA LEU A 569 18.79 -1.92 8.26
C LEU A 569 18.11 -2.71 7.14
N GLY A 570 17.25 -3.64 7.53
CA GLY A 570 16.31 -4.33 6.64
C GLY A 570 14.99 -4.65 7.35
N LEU A 571 13.92 -4.80 6.59
CA LEU A 571 12.63 -5.34 6.98
C LEU A 571 12.71 -6.87 7.02
N ASN A 572 12.58 -7.41 8.22
CA ASN A 572 12.59 -8.84 8.46
C ASN A 572 11.20 -9.48 8.36
N TYR A 573 10.14 -8.71 8.50
CA TYR A 573 8.75 -9.18 8.45
C TYR A 573 7.83 -7.98 8.32
N TYR A 574 6.65 -8.14 7.71
CA TYR A 574 5.53 -7.21 7.80
C TYR A 574 4.20 -7.96 7.77
N LYS A 575 3.32 -7.62 8.70
CA LYS A 575 1.99 -8.18 8.89
C LYS A 575 0.98 -7.16 8.44
N LYS A 576 0.26 -7.50 7.39
CA LYS A 576 -0.97 -6.83 7.01
C LYS A 576 -2.13 -7.73 7.45
N ALA A 577 -3.10 -7.18 8.18
CA ALA A 577 -4.32 -7.92 8.51
C ALA A 577 -4.99 -8.40 7.21
N ASP A 578 -5.38 -9.68 7.16
CA ASP A 578 -6.21 -10.28 6.11
C ASP A 578 -5.66 -10.19 4.67
N ALA A 579 -4.33 -10.06 4.48
CA ALA A 579 -3.72 -9.98 3.15
C ALA A 579 -2.39 -10.77 3.05
N PRO A 580 -1.98 -11.17 1.83
CA PRO A 580 -0.64 -11.70 1.59
C PRO A 580 0.43 -10.69 2.04
N GLN A 581 1.44 -11.17 2.75
CA GLN A 581 2.54 -10.40 3.32
C GLN A 581 3.68 -10.29 2.29
N GLU A 582 3.47 -9.50 1.25
CA GLU A 582 4.46 -9.31 0.20
C GLU A 582 5.50 -8.27 0.61
N LYS A 583 6.75 -8.44 0.17
CA LYS A 583 7.88 -7.60 0.59
C LYS A 583 7.68 -6.14 0.17
N GLU A 584 7.09 -5.90 -1.00
CA GLU A 584 6.82 -4.55 -1.52
C GLU A 584 5.70 -3.80 -0.80
N ASP A 585 4.97 -4.44 0.13
CA ASP A 585 3.81 -3.82 0.79
C ASP A 585 4.18 -2.72 1.77
N LEU A 586 5.43 -2.70 2.21
CA LEU A 586 5.98 -1.68 3.08
C LEU A 586 7.37 -1.31 2.58
N MET A 587 7.54 -0.02 2.28
CA MET A 587 8.86 0.57 2.01
C MET A 587 9.15 1.61 3.08
N LEU A 588 10.39 1.68 3.53
CA LEU A 588 10.86 2.56 4.60
C LEU A 588 12.12 3.30 4.16
N LEU A 589 12.22 4.57 4.55
CA LEU A 589 13.44 5.37 4.37
C LEU A 589 13.76 6.16 5.64
N GLY A 590 14.91 5.90 6.24
CA GLY A 590 15.37 6.53 7.49
C GLY A 590 16.47 7.57 7.27
N LEU A 591 16.24 8.79 7.76
CA LEU A 591 17.21 9.90 7.77
C LEU A 591 17.30 10.54 9.15
N SER A 592 18.38 11.28 9.40
CA SER A 592 18.41 12.27 10.49
C SER A 592 17.59 13.53 10.12
N ILE A 593 17.13 14.28 11.13
CA ILE A 593 16.47 15.58 10.91
C ILE A 593 17.43 16.54 10.18
N ALA A 594 18.71 16.57 10.52
CA ALA A 594 19.70 17.41 9.85
C ALA A 594 19.79 17.09 8.34
N GLN A 595 19.77 15.81 7.96
CA GLN A 595 19.74 15.39 6.56
C GLN A 595 18.44 15.81 5.86
N LEU A 596 17.28 15.67 6.51
CA LEU A 596 16.02 16.18 5.97
C LEU A 596 16.07 17.69 5.74
N GLN A 597 16.65 18.46 6.66
CA GLN A 597 16.81 19.90 6.47
C GLN A 597 17.75 20.23 5.31
N ALA A 598 18.82 19.44 5.11
CA ALA A 598 19.69 19.58 3.95
C ALA A 598 18.93 19.33 2.64
N LEU A 599 18.08 18.30 2.59
CA LEU A 599 17.20 18.04 1.43
C LEU A 599 16.25 19.21 1.19
N LYS A 600 15.58 19.72 2.24
CA LYS A 600 14.69 20.88 2.15
C LYS A 600 15.40 22.16 1.69
N GLY A 601 16.66 22.33 2.04
CA GLY A 601 17.51 23.45 1.64
C GLY A 601 18.13 23.32 0.25
N THR A 602 17.88 22.23 -0.48
CA THR A 602 18.50 22.02 -1.81
C THR A 602 18.03 23.09 -2.81
N PRO A 603 18.95 23.86 -3.41
CA PRO A 603 18.62 24.91 -4.38
C PRO A 603 18.25 24.32 -5.75
N GLY A 604 17.81 25.18 -6.67
CA GLY A 604 17.53 24.81 -8.07
C GLY A 604 16.11 24.29 -8.33
N LEU A 605 15.30 24.11 -7.29
CA LEU A 605 13.89 23.71 -7.39
C LEU A 605 12.97 24.82 -6.85
N SER A 606 11.80 24.97 -7.46
CA SER A 606 10.80 25.95 -7.06
C SER A 606 10.07 25.51 -5.79
N ILE A 607 9.89 26.45 -4.85
CA ILE A 607 9.04 26.26 -3.67
C ILE A 607 7.54 26.26 -4.01
N SER A 608 7.17 26.62 -5.25
CA SER A 608 5.78 26.58 -5.74
C SER A 608 5.37 25.17 -6.18
N HIS A 609 6.24 24.17 -6.04
CA HIS A 609 5.99 22.80 -6.44
C HIS A 609 6.48 21.83 -5.36
N PRO A 610 5.72 20.76 -5.03
CA PRO A 610 6.17 19.77 -4.06
C PRO A 610 7.41 19.01 -4.54
N ARG A 611 8.44 18.92 -3.69
CA ARG A 611 9.68 18.22 -4.02
C ARG A 611 9.70 16.81 -3.44
N TYR A 612 10.26 15.87 -4.18
CA TYR A 612 10.24 14.44 -3.86
C TYR A 612 11.65 13.88 -3.71
N ILE A 613 11.78 12.86 -2.85
CA ILE A 613 13.02 12.09 -2.75
C ILE A 613 13.18 11.27 -4.03
N PHE A 614 14.38 11.32 -4.62
CA PHE A 614 14.81 10.47 -5.71
C PHE A 614 16.04 9.68 -5.25
N LEU A 615 16.07 8.37 -5.48
CA LEU A 615 17.19 7.53 -5.11
C LEU A 615 17.97 7.13 -6.35
N GLU A 616 19.15 7.71 -6.53
CA GLU A 616 20.07 7.24 -7.56
C GLU A 616 20.89 6.10 -7.00
N ARG A 617 20.84 4.94 -7.67
CA ARG A 617 21.70 3.82 -7.30
C ARG A 617 23.11 4.08 -7.80
N ASP A 618 24.08 4.05 -6.90
CA ASP A 618 25.46 4.49 -7.20
C ASP A 618 26.20 3.59 -8.19
N HIS A 619 25.81 2.32 -8.30
CA HIS A 619 26.39 1.35 -9.22
C HIS A 619 25.31 0.45 -9.82
N ALA A 620 25.51 0.04 -11.08
CA ALA A 620 24.64 -0.95 -11.73
C ALA A 620 24.58 -2.27 -10.96
N ASN A 621 25.69 -2.66 -10.33
CA ASN A 621 25.82 -3.88 -9.52
C ASN A 621 25.72 -3.57 -8.01
N HIS A 622 25.60 -4.61 -7.20
CA HIS A 622 25.71 -4.48 -5.74
C HIS A 622 27.15 -4.13 -5.34
N LEU A 623 27.30 -3.55 -4.16
CA LEU A 623 28.59 -3.43 -3.49
C LEU A 623 28.86 -4.67 -2.65
N THR A 624 30.12 -5.00 -2.45
CA THR A 624 30.57 -6.04 -1.54
C THR A 624 31.30 -5.42 -0.35
N ASP A 625 31.18 -6.07 0.80
CA ASP A 625 31.92 -5.71 2.00
C ASP A 625 33.34 -6.31 1.96
N THR A 626 34.22 -5.85 2.86
CA THR A 626 35.61 -6.30 2.96
C THR A 626 35.77 -7.51 3.89
N SER A 627 34.67 -8.14 4.31
CA SER A 627 34.74 -9.39 5.08
C SER A 627 35.18 -10.55 4.16
N ALA A 628 35.65 -11.65 4.75
CA ALA A 628 36.01 -12.84 3.99
C ALA A 628 34.84 -13.44 3.18
N GLN A 629 33.61 -13.16 3.61
CA GLN A 629 32.38 -13.60 2.95
C GLN A 629 31.86 -12.60 1.91
N HIS A 630 32.44 -11.39 1.83
CA HIS A 630 32.11 -10.34 0.86
C HIS A 630 30.59 -10.09 0.73
N HIS A 631 29.92 -9.86 1.87
CA HIS A 631 28.48 -9.68 1.90
C HIS A 631 28.06 -8.52 0.99
N ARG A 632 27.01 -8.77 0.21
CA ARG A 632 26.51 -7.80 -0.77
C ARG A 632 25.52 -6.82 -0.13
N TYR A 633 25.51 -5.58 -0.60
CA TYR A 633 24.54 -4.54 -0.22
C TYR A 633 24.37 -3.50 -1.33
N PHE A 634 23.36 -2.66 -1.21
CA PHE A 634 23.11 -1.54 -2.13
C PHE A 634 23.47 -0.21 -1.48
N ARG A 635 23.97 0.74 -2.29
CA ARG A 635 24.21 2.13 -1.91
C ARG A 635 23.49 3.05 -2.89
N TYR A 636 22.88 4.10 -2.34
CA TYR A 636 22.10 5.09 -3.07
C TYR A 636 22.52 6.50 -2.67
N SER A 637 22.66 7.37 -3.66
CA SER A 637 22.74 8.81 -3.48
C SER A 637 21.32 9.38 -3.42
N VAL A 638 20.99 10.07 -2.33
CA VAL A 638 19.71 10.76 -2.20
C VAL A 638 19.78 12.06 -2.98
N LYS A 639 18.86 12.23 -3.92
CA LYS A 639 18.63 13.46 -4.67
C LYS A 639 17.22 13.97 -4.39
N VAL A 640 16.97 15.20 -4.81
CA VAL A 640 15.65 15.82 -4.75
C VAL A 640 15.17 16.07 -6.18
N GLN A 641 13.97 15.58 -6.49
CA GLN A 641 13.32 15.79 -7.78
C GLN A 641 12.15 16.78 -7.62
N GLY A 642 12.05 17.75 -8.52
CA GLY A 642 10.99 18.75 -8.55
C GLY A 642 11.06 19.55 -9.85
N VAL A 643 10.34 20.67 -9.96
CA VAL A 643 10.47 21.58 -11.11
C VAL A 643 11.21 22.86 -10.74
N ASP A 644 11.84 23.51 -11.71
CA ASP A 644 12.34 24.89 -11.59
C ASP A 644 11.19 25.91 -11.66
N ASN A 645 11.51 27.22 -11.57
CA ASN A 645 10.50 28.28 -11.65
C ASN A 645 9.82 28.40 -13.04
N ASN A 646 10.41 27.79 -14.08
CA ASN A 646 9.82 27.71 -15.42
C ASN A 646 8.89 26.49 -15.58
N GLY A 647 8.84 25.61 -14.58
CA GLY A 647 8.05 24.37 -14.62
C GLY A 647 8.76 23.19 -15.29
N THR A 648 10.07 23.28 -15.52
CA THR A 648 10.88 22.19 -16.09
C THR A 648 11.31 21.22 -14.99
N PRO A 649 11.11 19.90 -15.13
CA PRO A 649 11.61 18.92 -14.16
C PRO A 649 13.15 18.91 -14.06
N HIS A 650 13.67 18.83 -12.84
CA HIS A 650 15.09 18.67 -12.53
C HIS A 650 15.27 17.69 -11.38
N ILE A 651 16.45 17.03 -11.37
CA ILE A 651 16.93 16.22 -10.25
C ILE A 651 18.21 16.89 -9.74
N VAL A 652 18.21 17.31 -8.48
CA VAL A 652 19.32 18.03 -7.85
C VAL A 652 19.89 17.24 -6.68
N THR A 653 21.21 17.29 -6.54
CA THR A 653 21.92 16.62 -5.44
C THR A 653 22.07 17.59 -4.27
N PRO A 654 21.71 17.20 -3.03
CA PRO A 654 21.91 18.04 -1.85
C PRO A 654 23.41 18.22 -1.54
N SER A 655 23.73 19.28 -0.81
CA SER A 655 25.05 19.49 -0.22
C SER A 655 24.93 19.56 1.30
N PRO A 656 25.58 18.66 2.06
CA PRO A 656 26.43 17.55 1.59
C PRO A 656 25.63 16.42 0.92
N VAL A 657 26.31 15.58 0.15
CA VAL A 657 25.73 14.35 -0.44
C VAL A 657 25.28 13.41 0.68
N ILE A 658 24.07 12.86 0.55
CA ILE A 658 23.50 11.92 1.51
C ILE A 658 23.47 10.54 0.87
N ASN A 659 24.10 9.57 1.52
CA ASN A 659 24.09 8.18 1.08
C ASN A 659 23.15 7.32 1.93
N LEU A 660 22.36 6.47 1.28
CA LEU A 660 21.56 5.43 1.91
C LEU A 660 22.07 4.05 1.55
N TYR A 661 21.80 3.12 2.43
CA TYR A 661 22.16 1.73 2.28
C TYR A 661 20.93 0.86 2.49
N SER A 662 20.86 -0.22 1.72
CA SER A 662 19.80 -1.20 1.83
C SER A 662 20.35 -2.61 1.59
N ARG A 663 19.71 -3.59 2.22
CA ARG A 663 19.99 -5.02 2.04
C ARG A 663 18.77 -5.82 1.59
N ASP A 664 17.65 -5.16 1.41
CA ASP A 664 16.36 -5.78 1.07
C ASP A 664 15.62 -5.00 -0.03
N ASN A 665 16.18 -3.85 -0.46
CA ASN A 665 15.59 -2.91 -1.40
C ASN A 665 14.23 -2.36 -0.95
N VAL A 666 13.83 -2.54 0.30
CA VAL A 666 12.56 -2.02 0.83
C VAL A 666 12.78 -1.14 2.05
N PHE A 667 13.88 -1.32 2.80
CA PHE A 667 14.33 -0.40 3.83
C PHE A 667 15.65 0.26 3.42
N PHE A 668 15.59 1.57 3.19
CA PHE A 668 16.73 2.43 2.94
C PHE A 668 17.09 3.20 4.22
N SER A 669 18.36 3.23 4.61
CA SER A 669 18.76 3.95 5.82
C SER A 669 20.10 4.65 5.65
N SER A 670 20.21 5.86 6.20
CA SER A 670 21.49 6.58 6.26
C SER A 670 22.38 6.03 7.38
N THR A 671 23.68 6.28 7.28
CA THR A 671 24.66 5.91 8.33
C THR A 671 24.44 6.63 9.66
N THR A 672 23.66 7.71 9.70
CA THR A 672 23.30 8.40 10.94
C THR A 672 21.99 7.87 11.54
N PHE A 673 21.14 7.22 10.74
CA PHE A 673 19.88 6.65 11.21
C PHE A 673 20.07 5.21 11.74
N ALA A 674 20.75 4.35 10.98
CA ALA A 674 20.85 2.92 11.28
C ALA A 674 21.49 2.58 12.64
N PRO A 675 22.56 3.27 13.11
CA PRO A 675 23.22 2.92 14.37
C PRO A 675 22.36 3.12 15.63
N ALA A 676 21.28 3.91 15.53
CA ALA A 676 20.35 4.16 16.64
C ALA A 676 19.52 2.92 17.02
N GLU A 677 19.40 1.94 16.12
CA GLU A 677 18.69 0.69 16.39
C GLU A 677 19.66 -0.40 16.87
N PRO A 678 19.33 -1.24 17.86
CA PRO A 678 20.25 -2.27 18.35
C PRO A 678 20.71 -3.28 17.29
N LEU A 679 21.96 -3.76 17.39
CA LEU A 679 22.56 -4.69 16.42
C LEU A 679 21.89 -6.07 16.43
N SER A 680 21.67 -6.60 15.23
CA SER A 680 21.32 -7.99 14.89
C SER A 680 22.21 -9.05 15.56
N MET A 681 21.74 -10.00 16.38
CA MET A 681 22.56 -11.18 16.75
C MET A 681 22.53 -12.19 15.60
N GLY A 682 23.52 -13.07 15.58
CA GLY A 682 23.71 -14.06 14.53
C GLY A 682 24.47 -13.49 13.34
N GLU A 683 25.06 -14.40 12.57
CA GLU A 683 25.88 -14.06 11.42
C GLU A 683 25.09 -13.39 10.29
N ASN A 684 25.80 -12.73 9.36
CA ASN A 684 25.22 -12.10 8.18
C ASN A 684 25.07 -13.10 7.01
N ARG A 685 24.44 -14.25 7.28
CA ARG A 685 24.19 -15.34 6.31
C ARG A 685 22.73 -15.79 6.37
N ILE A 686 22.30 -16.67 5.45
CA ILE A 686 20.94 -17.24 5.47
C ILE A 686 20.90 -18.48 6.36
N GLU A 687 20.08 -18.46 7.41
CA GLU A 687 19.93 -19.57 8.37
C GLU A 687 18.46 -19.99 8.52
N PHE A 688 18.18 -21.28 8.33
CA PHE A 688 16.93 -21.91 8.77
C PHE A 688 17.16 -22.55 10.13
N ARG A 689 16.31 -22.21 11.10
CA ARG A 689 16.35 -22.68 12.48
C ARG A 689 15.15 -23.55 12.72
N ILE A 690 15.41 -24.84 12.93
CA ILE A 690 14.42 -25.89 13.07
C ILE A 690 14.38 -26.27 14.55
N TYR A 691 13.21 -26.13 15.17
CA TYR A 691 13.04 -26.42 16.60
C TYR A 691 12.31 -27.74 16.78
N ARG A 692 12.71 -28.51 17.81
CA ARG A 692 12.11 -29.81 18.12
C ARG A 692 10.59 -29.78 18.22
N ASN A 693 9.95 -28.69 18.62
CA ASN A 693 8.49 -28.63 18.71
C ASN A 693 7.75 -28.30 17.39
N GLY A 694 8.44 -28.21 16.24
CA GLY A 694 7.82 -28.01 14.92
C GLY A 694 8.06 -26.65 14.23
N PRO A 695 8.22 -25.51 14.92
CA PRO A 695 8.49 -24.23 14.28
C PRO A 695 9.79 -24.19 13.48
N ILE A 696 9.72 -23.56 12.30
CA ILE A 696 10.87 -23.26 11.44
C ILE A 696 10.94 -21.76 11.25
N TYR A 697 12.09 -21.17 11.59
CA TYR A 697 12.34 -19.74 11.46
C TYR A 697 13.56 -19.45 10.60
N ILE A 698 13.54 -18.35 9.88
CA ILE A 698 14.68 -17.83 9.12
C ILE A 698 15.28 -16.65 9.88
N ASN A 699 16.60 -16.53 9.93
CA ASN A 699 17.23 -15.43 10.65
C ASN A 699 17.05 -14.06 9.98
N ASP A 700 16.75 -14.03 8.68
CA ASP A 700 16.75 -12.83 7.87
C ASP A 700 15.91 -12.93 6.57
N ASN A 701 15.39 -11.80 6.09
CA ASN A 701 14.64 -11.66 4.83
C ASN A 701 15.40 -10.80 3.80
N ILE A 702 16.70 -11.06 3.60
CA ILE A 702 17.57 -10.36 2.63
C ILE A 702 16.97 -10.32 1.20
N ASP A 703 17.28 -9.28 0.41
CA ASP A 703 16.96 -9.31 -1.03
C ASP A 703 17.79 -10.40 -1.69
N PHE A 704 17.12 -11.26 -2.43
CA PHE A 704 17.77 -12.34 -3.15
C PHE A 704 18.68 -11.85 -4.28
N ALA A 705 18.49 -10.62 -4.77
CA ALA A 705 19.46 -9.99 -5.67
C ALA A 705 20.86 -9.83 -5.01
N LEU A 706 20.94 -9.85 -3.68
CA LEU A 706 22.19 -9.81 -2.91
C LEU A 706 22.74 -11.19 -2.57
N VAL A 707 22.12 -12.26 -3.07
CA VAL A 707 22.57 -13.61 -2.81
C VAL A 707 23.34 -14.11 -4.03
N ARG A 708 24.62 -14.42 -3.84
CA ARG A 708 25.40 -15.12 -4.87
C ARG A 708 24.94 -16.57 -4.89
N LYS A 709 24.46 -17.04 -6.04
CA LYS A 709 24.05 -18.42 -6.25
C LYS A 709 25.21 -19.27 -6.79
N LYS A 710 25.01 -20.57 -6.74
CA LYS A 710 25.73 -21.54 -7.56
C LYS A 710 24.94 -21.81 -8.85
N VAL A 711 25.68 -22.17 -9.90
CA VAL A 711 25.13 -22.68 -11.15
C VAL A 711 25.44 -24.16 -11.25
N VAL A 712 24.54 -24.90 -11.90
CA VAL A 712 24.83 -26.29 -12.26
C VAL A 712 25.78 -26.28 -13.43
N ASP A 713 26.96 -26.85 -13.24
CA ASP A 713 28.01 -26.92 -14.23
C ASP A 713 27.81 -28.13 -15.15
N SER A 714 27.78 -29.33 -14.56
CA SER A 714 27.56 -30.57 -15.30
C SER A 714 26.86 -31.64 -14.45
N LEU A 715 26.31 -32.64 -15.14
CA LEU A 715 25.83 -33.88 -14.54
C LEU A 715 26.83 -34.98 -14.88
N VAL A 716 27.48 -35.55 -13.86
CA VAL A 716 28.57 -36.53 -14.01
C VAL A 716 28.25 -37.83 -13.27
N THR A 717 28.99 -38.90 -13.57
CA THR A 717 28.90 -40.17 -12.84
C THR A 717 30.00 -40.24 -11.79
N VAL A 718 29.62 -40.36 -10.51
CA VAL A 718 30.54 -40.61 -9.39
C VAL A 718 30.08 -41.89 -8.71
N ASN A 719 30.96 -42.89 -8.57
CA ASN A 719 30.65 -44.20 -7.99
C ASN A 719 29.39 -44.87 -8.61
N ASN A 720 29.29 -44.87 -9.94
CA ASN A 720 28.12 -45.37 -10.71
C ASN A 720 26.79 -44.66 -10.37
N GLN A 721 26.84 -43.43 -9.85
CA GLN A 721 25.65 -42.65 -9.52
C GLN A 721 25.70 -41.25 -10.16
N PRO A 722 24.58 -40.75 -10.67
CA PRO A 722 24.48 -39.39 -11.20
C PRO A 722 24.64 -38.36 -10.09
N THR A 723 25.58 -37.43 -10.28
CA THR A 723 25.93 -36.37 -9.33
C THR A 723 26.04 -35.04 -10.08
N TYR A 724 25.39 -34.00 -9.59
CA TYR A 724 25.53 -32.66 -10.15
C TYR A 724 26.77 -31.99 -9.56
N THR A 725 27.59 -31.40 -10.41
CA THR A 725 28.64 -30.47 -10.00
C THR A 725 28.07 -29.06 -9.96
N LEU A 726 28.43 -28.32 -8.91
CA LEU A 726 28.06 -26.93 -8.76
C LEU A 726 29.29 -26.05 -8.85
N ALA A 727 29.20 -24.99 -9.64
CA ALA A 727 30.21 -23.94 -9.70
C ALA A 727 29.63 -22.65 -9.11
N ASP A 728 30.51 -21.77 -8.63
CA ASP A 728 30.11 -20.42 -8.25
C ASP A 728 29.65 -19.66 -9.50
N ASP A 729 28.53 -18.93 -9.39
CA ASP A 729 28.04 -18.12 -10.50
C ASP A 729 29.03 -17.00 -10.81
N THR A 730 29.69 -17.05 -11.96
CA THR A 730 30.63 -16.02 -12.45
C THR A 730 29.99 -15.07 -13.47
N ALA A 731 28.68 -15.14 -13.70
CA ALA A 731 28.00 -14.29 -14.68
C ALA A 731 28.01 -12.80 -14.32
N ILE A 732 28.26 -12.46 -13.06
CA ILE A 732 28.43 -11.08 -12.61
C ILE A 732 29.92 -10.70 -12.70
N ALA A 733 30.26 -9.95 -13.74
CA ALA A 733 31.63 -9.46 -13.95
C ALA A 733 32.15 -8.71 -12.71
N ASN A 734 33.40 -9.00 -12.33
CA ASN A 734 34.11 -8.42 -11.17
C ASN A 734 33.52 -8.73 -9.79
N ASP A 735 32.62 -9.71 -9.69
CA ASP A 735 32.12 -10.16 -8.40
C ASP A 735 33.08 -11.14 -7.73
N GLN A 736 33.62 -10.76 -6.57
CA GLN A 736 34.53 -11.58 -5.76
C GLN A 736 33.86 -12.29 -4.58
N SER A 737 32.53 -12.14 -4.40
CA SER A 737 31.84 -12.77 -3.26
C SER A 737 31.79 -14.29 -3.37
N SER A 738 31.90 -15.06 -2.30
CA SER A 738 31.66 -16.51 -2.41
C SER A 738 30.18 -16.78 -2.71
N ALA A 739 29.85 -17.87 -3.44
CA ALA A 739 28.47 -18.32 -3.49
C ALA A 739 27.93 -18.54 -2.06
N GLN A 740 26.78 -17.94 -1.76
CA GLN A 740 26.19 -18.08 -0.43
C GLN A 740 25.63 -19.49 -0.26
N ASN A 741 25.81 -20.00 0.96
CA ASN A 741 25.19 -21.23 1.38
C ASN A 741 24.03 -20.93 2.34
N ILE A 742 23.04 -21.82 2.33
CA ILE A 742 21.99 -21.85 3.34
C ILE A 742 22.44 -22.78 4.46
N THR A 743 22.40 -22.27 5.69
CA THR A 743 22.72 -23.06 6.89
C THR A 743 21.42 -23.50 7.57
N TYR A 744 21.26 -24.80 7.80
CA TYR A 744 20.17 -25.37 8.59
C TYR A 744 20.71 -25.68 9.99
N LEU A 745 20.02 -25.21 11.02
CA LEU A 745 20.39 -25.36 12.43
C LEU A 745 19.25 -26.06 13.15
N PHE A 746 19.52 -27.22 13.76
CA PHE A 746 18.53 -27.92 14.58
C PHE A 746 18.74 -27.63 16.06
N TYR A 747 17.64 -27.38 16.78
CA TYR A 747 17.63 -27.15 18.21
C TYR A 747 16.82 -28.25 18.90
N ASP A 748 17.48 -29.04 19.76
CA ASP A 748 16.85 -30.10 20.55
C ASP A 748 15.89 -29.57 21.65
N GLN A 749 15.87 -28.25 21.86
CA GLN A 749 14.94 -27.57 22.76
C GLN A 749 13.73 -27.03 22.00
N ASP A 750 12.60 -26.97 22.71
CA ASP A 750 11.38 -26.33 22.19
C ASP A 750 11.62 -24.84 21.94
N ALA A 751 10.84 -24.25 21.04
CA ALA A 751 10.74 -22.81 20.87
C ALA A 751 10.13 -22.18 22.14
N VAL A 752 10.93 -22.00 23.19
CA VAL A 752 10.58 -21.13 24.31
C VAL A 752 10.57 -19.71 23.75
N GLY A 753 9.56 -18.89 24.07
CA GLY A 753 9.39 -17.51 23.57
C GLY A 753 10.52 -16.52 23.89
N ALA A 754 11.74 -16.99 24.12
CA ALA A 754 12.96 -16.22 24.30
C ALA A 754 13.51 -15.72 22.94
N PRO A 755 13.93 -14.44 22.85
CA PRO A 755 14.46 -13.79 21.65
C PRO A 755 15.96 -14.07 21.40
N THR A 756 16.53 -15.06 22.09
CA THR A 756 17.95 -15.41 22.00
C THR A 756 18.06 -16.92 21.75
N PRO A 757 18.63 -17.38 20.61
CA PRO A 757 19.00 -18.78 20.46
C PRO A 757 20.01 -19.16 21.57
N PRO A 758 19.98 -20.41 22.06
CA PRO A 758 20.98 -20.91 23.00
C PRO A 758 22.38 -20.82 22.35
N ALA A 759 23.41 -20.69 23.19
CA ALA A 759 24.75 -20.33 22.74
C ALA A 759 25.38 -21.30 21.72
N ASN A 760 24.96 -22.57 21.64
CA ASN A 760 25.54 -23.55 20.72
C ASN A 760 24.49 -24.52 20.16
N PRO A 761 24.06 -24.40 18.88
CA PRO A 761 23.39 -25.50 18.19
C PRO A 761 24.41 -26.63 17.93
N PRO A 762 24.14 -27.89 18.35
CA PRO A 762 25.09 -28.99 18.19
C PRO A 762 25.15 -29.56 16.77
N VAL A 763 24.15 -29.27 15.94
CA VAL A 763 23.91 -29.96 14.67
C VAL A 763 23.52 -28.96 13.58
N PHE A 764 24.29 -28.96 12.49
CA PHE A 764 24.05 -28.08 11.35
C PHE A 764 24.39 -28.74 10.02
N CYS A 765 23.80 -28.22 8.95
CA CYS A 765 24.08 -28.62 7.58
C CYS A 765 24.12 -27.37 6.70
N THR A 766 25.09 -27.28 5.78
CA THR A 766 25.28 -26.10 4.93
C THR A 766 25.22 -26.49 3.47
N LEU A 767 24.37 -25.79 2.70
CA LEU A 767 23.98 -26.18 1.35
C LEU A 767 24.13 -25.04 0.34
N GLY A 768 24.66 -25.37 -0.84
CA GLY A 768 24.75 -24.42 -1.94
C GLY A 768 23.37 -24.01 -2.45
N LEU A 769 23.14 -22.69 -2.54
CA LEU A 769 21.91 -22.15 -3.12
C LEU A 769 22.01 -22.12 -4.65
N VAL A 770 20.97 -22.62 -5.31
CA VAL A 770 20.76 -22.56 -6.76
C VAL A 770 19.48 -21.78 -7.05
N MET A 771 19.42 -21.11 -8.20
CA MET A 771 18.26 -20.32 -8.61
C MET A 771 17.84 -20.68 -10.04
N ALA A 772 16.57 -21.03 -10.20
CA ALA A 772 15.95 -21.36 -11.48
C ALA A 772 14.76 -20.45 -11.77
N ASP A 773 14.30 -20.43 -13.02
CA ASP A 773 13.00 -19.84 -13.34
C ASP A 773 11.88 -20.68 -12.75
N GLN A 774 10.89 -20.04 -12.13
CA GLN A 774 9.72 -20.74 -11.61
C GLN A 774 8.92 -21.31 -12.78
N ARG A 775 8.39 -22.52 -12.61
CA ARG A 775 7.68 -23.27 -13.65
C ARG A 775 6.28 -23.66 -13.22
N VAL A 776 5.39 -23.80 -14.20
CA VAL A 776 4.11 -24.48 -14.06
C VAL A 776 3.99 -25.57 -15.12
N TYR A 777 3.49 -26.73 -14.74
CA TYR A 777 3.16 -27.77 -15.71
C TYR A 777 2.09 -27.25 -16.68
N SER A 778 2.24 -27.55 -17.97
CA SER A 778 1.31 -27.12 -19.01
C SER A 778 0.93 -28.27 -19.93
N THR A 779 -0.35 -28.32 -20.27
CA THR A 779 -0.91 -29.20 -21.29
C THR A 779 -0.93 -28.55 -22.68
N ASP A 780 -0.44 -27.30 -22.80
CA ASP A 780 -0.52 -26.50 -24.03
C ASP A 780 0.66 -26.81 -24.95
N PHE A 781 0.60 -27.96 -25.61
CA PHE A 781 1.52 -28.36 -26.67
C PHE A 781 1.05 -27.82 -28.01
N THR A 782 1.99 -27.36 -28.84
CA THR A 782 1.74 -27.33 -30.29
C THR A 782 1.75 -28.77 -30.83
N PRO A 783 1.06 -29.05 -31.95
CA PRO A 783 1.12 -30.37 -32.58
C PRO A 783 2.56 -30.82 -32.88
N ALA A 784 3.45 -29.89 -33.26
CA ALA A 784 4.85 -30.19 -33.51
C ALA A 784 5.63 -30.51 -32.22
N GLU A 785 5.42 -29.77 -31.14
CA GLU A 785 6.03 -30.08 -29.83
C GLU A 785 5.56 -31.44 -29.29
N SER A 786 4.32 -31.83 -29.57
CA SER A 786 3.79 -33.15 -29.20
C SER A 786 4.38 -34.28 -30.03
N ALA A 787 4.68 -34.03 -31.31
CA ALA A 787 5.23 -35.02 -32.24
C ALA A 787 6.75 -35.15 -32.15
N ALA A 788 7.46 -34.11 -31.68
CA ALA A 788 8.91 -34.08 -31.58
C ALA A 788 9.46 -35.27 -30.79
N SER A 789 10.45 -35.95 -31.38
CA SER A 789 10.93 -37.26 -30.92
C SER A 789 12.43 -37.39 -30.76
N GLU A 790 13.19 -36.68 -31.61
CA GLU A 790 14.65 -36.64 -31.60
C GLU A 790 15.15 -35.20 -31.34
N THR A 791 16.43 -35.05 -30.99
CA THR A 791 17.02 -33.73 -30.69
C THR A 791 16.87 -32.73 -31.84
N SER A 792 17.01 -33.17 -33.09
CA SER A 792 16.83 -32.33 -34.27
C SER A 792 15.41 -31.76 -34.41
N ASP A 793 14.38 -32.48 -33.94
CA ASP A 793 13.00 -32.00 -33.97
C ASP A 793 12.82 -30.82 -33.02
N PHE A 794 13.45 -30.90 -31.83
CA PHE A 794 13.42 -29.84 -30.84
C PHE A 794 14.23 -28.62 -31.28
N GLU A 795 15.40 -28.82 -31.89
CA GLU A 795 16.21 -27.74 -32.46
C GLU A 795 15.44 -26.97 -33.55
N ALA A 796 14.70 -27.68 -34.42
CA ALA A 796 13.82 -27.07 -35.42
C ALA A 796 12.66 -26.25 -34.81
N LEU A 797 12.30 -26.54 -33.55
CA LEU A 797 11.32 -25.80 -32.76
C LEU A 797 11.94 -24.72 -31.86
N ASN A 798 13.21 -24.39 -32.06
CA ASN A 798 13.98 -23.43 -31.26
C ASN A 798 14.17 -23.86 -29.80
N TYR A 799 14.38 -25.16 -29.56
CA TYR A 799 14.75 -25.69 -28.25
C TYR A 799 16.21 -26.17 -28.25
N ASN A 800 16.95 -25.83 -27.19
CA ASN A 800 18.32 -26.31 -26.97
C ASN A 800 18.33 -27.44 -25.93
N LEU A 801 19.12 -28.50 -26.18
CA LEU A 801 19.34 -29.55 -25.18
C LEU A 801 20.08 -28.98 -23.97
N ILE A 802 19.52 -29.16 -22.77
CA ILE A 802 20.12 -28.70 -21.51
C ILE A 802 20.62 -29.84 -20.63
N PHE A 803 19.98 -31.01 -20.68
CA PHE A 803 20.41 -32.20 -19.94
C PHE A 803 20.10 -33.49 -20.71
N ASP A 804 21.08 -34.39 -20.80
CA ASP A 804 20.90 -35.78 -21.27
C ASP A 804 21.06 -36.75 -20.10
N TYR A 805 19.98 -37.45 -19.76
CA TYR A 805 19.90 -38.42 -18.68
C TYR A 805 20.13 -39.86 -19.15
N THR A 806 20.24 -40.10 -20.46
CA THR A 806 20.39 -41.45 -21.04
C THR A 806 21.64 -42.20 -20.59
N PRO A 807 22.83 -41.57 -20.41
CA PRO A 807 24.05 -42.29 -20.03
C PRO A 807 23.96 -42.92 -18.63
N PHE A 808 23.08 -42.41 -17.78
CA PHE A 808 23.02 -42.82 -16.38
C PHE A 808 22.20 -44.09 -16.17
N ASN A 809 21.40 -44.51 -17.16
CA ASN A 809 20.52 -45.69 -17.14
C ASN A 809 19.94 -46.01 -15.75
N VAL A 810 19.51 -44.97 -15.03
CA VAL A 810 19.11 -45.11 -13.64
C VAL A 810 17.75 -45.75 -13.65
N LEU A 811 17.68 -47.00 -13.22
CA LEU A 811 16.44 -47.76 -13.13
C LEU A 811 15.41 -46.94 -12.36
N GLY A 812 14.34 -46.41 -12.97
CA GLY A 812 13.33 -45.58 -12.28
C GLY A 812 13.39 -44.07 -12.55
N VAL A 813 14.48 -43.55 -13.13
CA VAL A 813 14.48 -42.22 -13.76
C VAL A 813 13.84 -42.35 -15.12
N TRP A 814 12.68 -41.74 -15.30
CA TRP A 814 11.98 -41.81 -16.58
C TRP A 814 12.30 -40.66 -17.52
N ALA A 815 12.92 -39.59 -17.05
CA ALA A 815 13.43 -38.55 -17.95
C ALA A 815 14.58 -39.10 -18.80
N ARG A 816 14.57 -38.76 -20.09
CA ARG A 816 15.67 -39.05 -21.04
C ARG A 816 16.43 -37.79 -21.38
N ARG A 817 15.75 -36.74 -21.85
CA ARG A 817 16.37 -35.47 -22.24
C ARG A 817 15.48 -34.31 -21.86
N SER A 818 16.08 -33.20 -21.40
CA SER A 818 15.40 -31.93 -21.17
C SER A 818 15.92 -30.88 -22.16
N TYR A 819 14.99 -30.09 -22.70
CA TYR A 819 15.27 -29.03 -23.65
C TYR A 819 14.67 -27.71 -23.17
N GLU A 820 15.34 -26.60 -23.45
CA GLU A 820 14.88 -25.23 -23.14
C GLU A 820 14.63 -24.43 -24.42
N HIS A 821 13.45 -23.80 -24.53
CA HIS A 821 13.12 -22.93 -25.66
C HIS A 821 13.98 -21.67 -25.62
N THR A 822 14.61 -21.28 -26.73
CA THR A 822 15.54 -20.14 -26.79
C THR A 822 14.92 -18.79 -26.46
N THR A 823 13.67 -18.55 -26.88
CA THR A 823 12.94 -17.29 -26.61
C THR A 823 12.07 -17.33 -25.35
N THR A 824 11.20 -18.33 -25.19
CA THR A 824 10.25 -18.36 -24.07
C THR A 824 10.87 -18.92 -22.80
N HIS A 825 12.02 -19.59 -22.92
CA HIS A 825 12.67 -20.37 -21.88
C HIS A 825 11.84 -21.54 -21.37
N ASP A 826 10.72 -21.92 -22.00
CA ASP A 826 9.92 -23.09 -21.59
C ASP A 826 10.75 -24.38 -21.61
N ILE A 827 10.50 -25.29 -20.66
CA ILE A 827 11.19 -26.59 -20.62
C ILE A 827 10.29 -27.67 -21.18
N ILE A 828 10.82 -28.48 -22.09
CA ILE A 828 10.23 -29.77 -22.45
C ILE A 828 11.16 -30.87 -21.99
N THR A 829 10.63 -31.79 -21.17
CA THR A 829 11.33 -33.02 -20.81
C THR A 829 10.68 -34.19 -21.51
N ARG A 830 11.49 -34.95 -22.26
CA ARG A 830 11.11 -36.18 -22.93
C ARG A 830 11.54 -37.37 -22.08
N GLY A 831 10.66 -38.35 -21.93
CA GLY A 831 10.93 -39.49 -21.09
C GLY A 831 9.90 -40.62 -21.21
N LYS A 832 10.13 -41.71 -20.49
CA LYS A 832 9.18 -42.82 -20.40
C LYS A 832 7.90 -42.33 -19.71
N VAL A 833 6.78 -42.39 -20.42
CA VAL A 833 5.46 -42.15 -19.84
C VAL A 833 5.15 -43.31 -18.89
N LYS A 834 4.76 -42.96 -17.66
CA LYS A 834 4.40 -43.94 -16.63
C LYS A 834 3.28 -44.84 -17.16
N ASP A 835 3.38 -46.15 -16.92
CA ASP A 835 2.41 -47.20 -17.26
C ASP A 835 2.21 -47.60 -18.74
N SER A 836 2.67 -46.82 -19.72
CA SER A 836 2.53 -47.19 -21.15
C SER A 836 3.79 -47.76 -21.78
N GLY A 837 4.94 -47.63 -21.11
CA GLY A 837 6.24 -47.95 -21.72
C GLY A 837 6.67 -46.99 -22.84
N ALA A 838 5.74 -46.18 -23.36
CA ALA A 838 5.94 -45.23 -24.44
C ALA A 838 6.82 -44.06 -24.00
N ILE A 839 7.45 -43.40 -24.96
CA ILE A 839 8.22 -42.18 -24.73
C ILE A 839 7.33 -41.00 -25.09
N GLY A 840 7.26 -39.99 -24.21
CA GLY A 840 6.43 -38.82 -24.40
C GLY A 840 7.04 -37.57 -23.79
N ASN A 841 6.43 -36.43 -24.09
CA ASN A 841 6.91 -35.10 -23.73
C ASN A 841 6.06 -34.52 -22.58
N LYS A 842 6.68 -33.80 -21.64
CA LYS A 842 5.99 -32.91 -20.69
C LYS A 842 6.55 -31.50 -20.82
N LYS A 843 5.66 -30.51 -20.89
CA LYS A 843 5.99 -29.09 -20.98
C LYS A 843 5.82 -28.39 -19.64
N TYR A 844 6.80 -27.57 -19.29
CA TYR A 844 6.84 -26.74 -18.09
C TYR A 844 7.05 -25.29 -18.51
N LYS A 845 5.98 -24.51 -18.44
CA LYS A 845 6.00 -23.11 -18.86
C LYS A 845 6.75 -22.26 -17.85
N LYS A 846 7.60 -21.37 -18.33
CA LYS A 846 8.20 -20.33 -17.49
C LYS A 846 7.10 -19.46 -16.91
N VAL A 847 7.13 -19.30 -15.59
CA VAL A 847 6.45 -18.19 -14.92
C VAL A 847 7.49 -17.10 -14.77
N ASN A 848 7.09 -15.85 -14.96
CA ASN A 848 7.92 -14.66 -14.83
C ASN A 848 8.34 -14.38 -13.36
N LYS A 849 8.92 -15.39 -12.70
CA LYS A 849 9.33 -15.44 -11.29
C LYS A 849 10.53 -16.38 -11.15
N LYS A 850 11.27 -16.32 -10.05
CA LYS A 850 12.37 -17.25 -9.73
C LYS A 850 11.98 -18.24 -8.64
N ALA A 851 12.54 -19.44 -8.70
CA ALA A 851 12.48 -20.46 -7.66
C ALA A 851 13.86 -20.62 -7.00
N PHE A 852 13.88 -20.64 -5.66
CA PHE A 852 15.06 -20.96 -4.87
C PHE A 852 15.13 -22.46 -4.68
N LEU A 853 16.29 -23.03 -4.99
CA LEU A 853 16.55 -24.44 -4.85
C LEU A 853 17.85 -24.64 -4.06
N VAL A 854 17.93 -25.73 -3.33
CA VAL A 854 19.17 -26.23 -2.73
C VAL A 854 19.46 -27.60 -3.30
N TYR A 855 20.72 -27.82 -3.65
CA TYR A 855 21.18 -29.11 -4.13
C TYR A 855 21.46 -30.02 -2.94
N VAL A 856 20.63 -31.04 -2.76
CA VAL A 856 20.78 -32.00 -1.67
C VAL A 856 21.70 -33.13 -2.13
N ASP A 857 23.00 -32.90 -1.99
CA ASP A 857 24.07 -33.82 -2.38
C ASP A 857 24.13 -35.07 -1.49
N ARG A 858 24.46 -36.22 -2.08
CA ARG A 858 24.69 -37.51 -1.41
C ARG A 858 25.91 -37.50 -0.50
N ALA A 859 26.98 -36.80 -0.86
CA ALA A 859 28.17 -36.73 -0.01
C ALA A 859 27.88 -35.94 1.28
N LEU A 860 27.09 -34.87 1.16
CA LEU A 860 26.61 -34.11 2.30
C LEU A 860 25.69 -34.95 3.20
N VAL A 861 24.82 -35.78 2.63
CA VAL A 861 23.98 -36.72 3.39
C VAL A 861 24.83 -37.63 4.27
N ALA A 862 25.95 -38.13 3.74
CA ALA A 862 26.87 -39.00 4.47
C ALA A 862 27.72 -38.25 5.52
N ALA A 863 28.04 -36.98 5.27
CA ALA A 863 28.91 -36.18 6.14
C ALA A 863 28.15 -35.33 7.18
N SER A 864 26.85 -35.10 7.00
CA SER A 864 26.04 -34.20 7.82
C SER A 864 25.64 -34.85 9.14
N THR A 865 26.00 -34.20 10.25
CA THR A 865 25.56 -34.60 11.60
C THR A 865 24.04 -34.46 11.79
N MET A 866 23.37 -33.66 10.96
CA MET A 866 21.91 -33.50 10.99
C MET A 866 21.16 -34.66 10.35
N ILE A 867 21.75 -35.25 9.31
CA ILE A 867 21.11 -36.28 8.50
C ILE A 867 21.56 -37.70 8.95
N ASN A 868 22.74 -37.82 9.57
CA ASN A 868 23.25 -39.02 10.26
C ASN A 868 22.97 -40.36 9.55
N ASN A 869 23.22 -40.44 8.24
CA ASN A 869 22.95 -41.63 7.41
C ASN A 869 21.47 -42.11 7.37
N ARG A 870 20.51 -41.33 7.88
CA ARG A 870 19.07 -41.64 7.86
C ARG A 870 18.38 -41.26 6.55
N PHE A 871 19.14 -40.85 5.55
CA PHE A 871 18.61 -40.46 4.25
C PHE A 871 19.39 -41.13 3.13
N SER A 872 18.66 -41.58 2.12
CA SER A 872 19.25 -42.04 0.86
C SER A 872 18.33 -41.71 -0.31
N TYR A 873 18.88 -41.70 -1.52
CA TYR A 873 18.09 -41.59 -2.74
C TYR A 873 17.86 -42.96 -3.35
N ASP A 874 16.61 -43.24 -3.74
CA ASP A 874 16.28 -44.36 -4.59
C ASP A 874 15.97 -43.84 -6.00
N LYS A 875 16.79 -44.29 -6.96
CA LYS A 875 16.45 -44.28 -8.38
C LYS A 875 16.02 -42.91 -8.94
N THR A 876 16.69 -41.85 -8.49
CA THR A 876 16.33 -40.47 -8.84
C THR A 876 17.55 -39.56 -9.04
N VAL A 877 17.36 -38.59 -9.94
CA VAL A 877 18.24 -37.43 -10.15
C VAL A 877 17.56 -36.12 -9.78
N ARG A 878 16.32 -36.17 -9.27
CA ARG A 878 15.60 -34.99 -8.79
C ARG A 878 16.13 -34.60 -7.41
N GLN A 879 17.28 -33.92 -7.36
CA GLN A 879 18.04 -33.67 -6.13
C GLN A 879 17.97 -32.20 -5.67
N PHE A 880 17.02 -31.42 -6.22
CA PHE A 880 16.88 -29.99 -5.93
C PHE A 880 15.56 -29.72 -5.21
N ALA A 881 15.66 -29.27 -3.96
CA ALA A 881 14.53 -28.99 -3.09
C ALA A 881 14.36 -27.49 -2.86
N ARG A 882 13.14 -27.02 -2.63
CA ARG A 882 12.92 -25.67 -2.10
C ARG A 882 13.49 -25.59 -0.66
N PRO A 883 14.21 -24.53 -0.27
CA PRO A 883 14.88 -24.46 1.03
C PRO A 883 13.99 -24.72 2.24
N ASP A 884 12.78 -24.20 2.21
CA ASP A 884 11.79 -24.30 3.27
C ASP A 884 11.18 -25.72 3.34
N LEU A 885 10.92 -26.37 2.20
CA LEU A 885 10.57 -27.79 2.13
C LEU A 885 11.68 -28.66 2.71
N LEU A 886 12.94 -28.35 2.37
CA LEU A 886 14.05 -29.09 2.91
C LEU A 886 14.16 -28.92 4.43
N ALA A 887 13.92 -27.71 4.97
CA ALA A 887 13.91 -27.51 6.42
C ALA A 887 12.85 -28.39 7.11
N VAL A 888 11.65 -28.51 6.52
CA VAL A 888 10.59 -29.42 7.01
C VAL A 888 11.07 -30.86 6.98
N PHE A 889 11.65 -31.28 5.86
CA PHE A 889 12.15 -32.63 5.69
C PHE A 889 13.27 -32.96 6.70
N LEU A 890 14.23 -32.06 6.89
CA LEU A 890 15.31 -32.20 7.86
C LEU A 890 14.81 -32.24 9.30
N GLY A 891 13.80 -31.43 9.65
CA GLY A 891 13.14 -31.49 10.94
C GLY A 891 12.50 -32.85 11.20
N ALA A 892 11.79 -33.38 10.20
CA ALA A 892 11.17 -34.70 10.30
C ALA A 892 12.20 -35.83 10.43
N LEU A 893 13.28 -35.82 9.63
CA LEU A 893 14.37 -36.81 9.74
C LEU A 893 15.02 -36.86 11.13
N ARG A 894 14.94 -35.75 11.88
CA ARG A 894 15.48 -35.66 13.22
C ARG A 894 14.51 -36.16 14.30
N GLU A 895 13.21 -36.18 14.04
CA GLU A 895 12.19 -36.72 14.95
C GLU A 895 12.14 -38.24 14.94
N ILE A 896 12.33 -38.85 13.77
CA ILE A 896 12.20 -40.29 13.56
C ILE A 896 13.56 -40.98 13.52
N ASP A 897 13.61 -42.23 13.96
CA ASP A 897 14.84 -43.03 13.95
C ASP A 897 15.04 -43.85 12.67
N ASP A 898 13.99 -44.00 11.86
CA ASP A 898 14.02 -44.76 10.61
C ASP A 898 14.84 -44.11 9.49
N ALA A 899 15.39 -44.96 8.62
CA ALA A 899 16.06 -44.53 7.41
C ALA A 899 15.03 -44.20 6.32
N ILE A 900 14.98 -42.94 5.89
CA ILE A 900 14.11 -42.49 4.81
C ILE A 900 14.79 -42.63 3.46
N VAL A 901 14.08 -43.25 2.53
CA VAL A 901 14.50 -43.41 1.14
C VAL A 901 13.69 -42.47 0.25
N CYS A 902 14.33 -41.45 -0.31
CA CYS A 902 13.70 -40.41 -1.12
C CYS A 902 13.74 -40.74 -2.62
N GLN A 903 12.59 -40.67 -3.30
CA GLN A 903 12.50 -40.79 -4.77
C GLN A 903 12.62 -39.43 -5.49
N GLY A 904 12.88 -38.37 -4.74
CA GLY A 904 13.40 -37.09 -5.22
C GLY A 904 12.45 -35.91 -5.11
N PHE A 905 13.02 -34.74 -5.37
CA PHE A 905 12.42 -33.40 -5.34
C PHE A 905 12.16 -32.93 -6.79
N ALA A 906 12.89 -31.91 -7.26
CA ALA A 906 12.89 -31.41 -8.65
C ALA A 906 14.26 -31.55 -9.34
N TYR A 907 14.28 -31.30 -10.65
CA TYR A 907 15.49 -31.09 -11.45
C TYR A 907 16.07 -29.68 -11.22
N PRO A 908 17.33 -29.41 -11.63
CA PRO A 908 17.94 -28.09 -11.46
C PRO A 908 17.19 -26.93 -12.14
N ASP A 909 16.44 -27.22 -13.20
CA ASP A 909 15.66 -26.26 -13.99
C ASP A 909 14.25 -26.02 -13.41
N ALA A 910 13.99 -26.48 -12.17
CA ALA A 910 12.70 -26.48 -11.49
C ALA A 910 11.60 -27.32 -12.16
N SER A 911 11.88 -28.07 -13.23
CA SER A 911 10.96 -29.05 -13.79
C SER A 911 10.91 -30.32 -12.93
N SER A 912 9.97 -31.22 -13.24
CA SER A 912 9.92 -32.52 -12.57
C SER A 912 9.25 -33.62 -13.40
N PHE A 913 9.85 -34.06 -14.51
CA PHE A 913 9.36 -35.27 -15.19
C PHE A 913 9.47 -36.54 -14.32
N PRO A 914 8.42 -37.38 -14.25
CA PRO A 914 7.10 -37.30 -14.90
C PRO A 914 6.03 -36.57 -14.06
N SER A 915 6.36 -36.15 -12.84
CA SER A 915 5.43 -35.48 -11.92
C SER A 915 4.95 -34.13 -12.45
N THR A 916 3.74 -33.73 -12.04
CA THR A 916 3.22 -32.38 -12.26
C THR A 916 3.22 -31.55 -10.97
N PHE A 917 3.62 -32.14 -9.85
CA PHE A 917 3.45 -31.58 -8.50
C PHE A 917 4.77 -31.20 -7.83
N HIS A 918 5.88 -31.84 -8.22
CA HIS A 918 7.23 -31.56 -7.70
C HIS A 918 7.89 -30.35 -8.37
N VAL A 919 7.18 -29.68 -9.26
CA VAL A 919 7.67 -28.51 -9.98
C VAL A 919 8.10 -27.43 -8.97
N ASN A 920 9.27 -26.81 -9.19
CA ASN A 920 9.93 -25.86 -8.29
C ASN A 920 10.48 -26.45 -6.98
N GLY A 921 10.59 -27.78 -6.88
CA GLY A 921 11.07 -28.44 -5.66
C GLY A 921 10.08 -28.28 -4.49
N ASN A 922 8.79 -28.14 -4.80
CA ASN A 922 7.72 -27.87 -3.83
C ASN A 922 7.17 -29.12 -3.13
N ALA A 923 7.61 -30.30 -3.54
CA ALA A 923 7.20 -31.59 -2.98
C ALA A 923 8.36 -32.58 -3.04
N PHE A 924 8.25 -33.64 -2.24
CA PHE A 924 9.15 -34.79 -2.29
C PHE A 924 8.36 -36.11 -2.24
N ASP A 925 9.00 -37.13 -2.78
CA ASP A 925 8.53 -38.51 -2.76
C ASP A 925 9.43 -39.32 -1.81
N THR A 926 8.84 -40.16 -0.97
CA THR A 926 9.56 -41.10 -0.10
C THR A 926 8.98 -42.49 -0.25
N ASN A 927 9.82 -43.52 -0.28
CA ASN A 927 9.34 -44.89 -0.16
C ASN A 927 8.55 -45.01 1.15
N TYR A 928 7.45 -45.75 1.12
CA TYR A 928 6.81 -46.14 2.37
C TYR A 928 7.78 -47.02 3.17
N LEU A 929 7.88 -46.74 4.46
CA LEU A 929 8.74 -47.47 5.39
C LEU A 929 8.30 -48.93 5.51
N THR A 930 7.01 -49.18 5.36
CA THR A 930 6.40 -50.49 5.66
C THR A 930 6.29 -51.42 4.45
N GLY A 931 6.78 -51.02 3.26
CA GLY A 931 6.72 -51.85 2.04
C GLY A 931 5.28 -52.09 1.52
N PRO A 932 5.07 -52.49 0.24
CA PRO A 932 3.81 -52.30 -0.50
C PRO A 932 2.58 -53.16 -0.11
N LEU A 933 2.60 -53.89 1.01
CA LEU A 933 1.62 -54.94 1.30
C LEU A 933 0.44 -54.47 2.17
N PRO A 934 -0.79 -54.99 1.94
CA PRO A 934 -2.02 -54.49 2.56
C PRO A 934 -2.20 -54.79 4.07
N ASN A 935 -1.33 -55.61 4.67
CA ASN A 935 -1.43 -56.07 6.05
C ASN A 935 -0.20 -55.68 6.91
N VAL A 936 0.57 -54.67 6.51
CA VAL A 936 1.76 -54.25 7.26
C VAL A 936 1.39 -53.20 8.29
N GLU A 937 2.04 -53.29 9.45
CA GLU A 937 2.00 -52.29 10.51
C GLU A 937 2.40 -50.93 9.95
N ILE A 938 1.46 -49.97 9.93
CA ILE A 938 1.63 -48.63 9.32
C ILE A 938 2.28 -47.61 10.28
N THR A 939 2.77 -48.07 11.43
CA THR A 939 3.20 -47.21 12.55
C THR A 939 4.27 -46.24 12.09
N ASP A 940 5.33 -46.74 11.44
CA ASP A 940 6.47 -45.92 11.03
C ASP A 940 6.08 -44.89 9.95
N ASP A 941 5.26 -45.29 8.96
CA ASP A 941 4.73 -44.35 7.94
C ASP A 941 3.87 -43.25 8.58
N LEU A 942 3.07 -43.60 9.59
CA LEU A 942 2.24 -42.64 10.31
C LEU A 942 3.08 -41.72 11.19
N GLU A 943 4.13 -42.24 11.84
CA GLU A 943 5.08 -41.44 12.61
C GLU A 943 5.84 -40.46 11.72
N PHE A 944 6.28 -40.89 10.55
CA PHE A 944 6.90 -39.98 9.58
C PHE A 944 5.92 -38.91 9.11
N ILE A 945 4.66 -39.27 8.77
CA ILE A 945 3.60 -38.31 8.40
C ILE A 945 3.36 -37.30 9.54
N ARG A 946 3.32 -37.76 10.80
CA ARG A 946 3.20 -36.88 11.97
C ARG A 946 4.39 -35.93 12.08
N ALA A 947 5.60 -36.43 11.87
CA ALA A 947 6.81 -35.64 11.92
C ALA A 947 6.79 -34.55 10.84
N VAL A 948 6.55 -34.87 9.57
CA VAL A 948 6.49 -33.84 8.52
C VAL A 948 5.29 -32.89 8.67
N HIS A 949 4.16 -33.35 9.22
CA HIS A 949 3.02 -32.50 9.53
C HIS A 949 3.32 -31.48 10.62
N LYS A 950 4.02 -31.90 11.68
CA LYS A 950 4.49 -31.04 12.78
C LYS A 950 5.28 -29.82 12.30
N TYR A 951 6.03 -29.97 11.22
CA TYR A 951 6.83 -28.90 10.61
C TYR A 951 6.11 -28.14 9.47
N GLY A 952 4.88 -28.54 9.11
CA GLY A 952 4.00 -27.75 8.25
C GLY A 952 3.49 -28.43 6.97
N ILE A 953 3.74 -29.72 6.72
CA ILE A 953 3.09 -30.41 5.59
C ILE A 953 1.65 -30.74 5.94
N GLY A 954 0.70 -30.14 5.20
CA GLY A 954 -0.72 -30.33 5.48
C GLY A 954 -1.39 -31.41 4.63
N LYS A 955 -0.80 -31.82 3.51
CA LYS A 955 -1.48 -32.64 2.52
C LYS A 955 -0.60 -33.75 1.95
N PHE A 956 -1.20 -34.90 1.68
CA PHE A 956 -0.51 -36.08 1.17
C PHE A 956 -1.27 -36.76 0.04
N ARG A 957 -0.53 -37.34 -0.91
CA ARG A 957 -1.04 -38.29 -1.91
C ARG A 957 -0.63 -39.69 -1.50
N ILE A 958 -1.63 -40.54 -1.28
CA ILE A 958 -1.45 -41.90 -0.78
C ILE A 958 -2.08 -42.88 -1.76
N GLY A 959 -1.35 -43.94 -2.10
CA GLY A 959 -1.80 -44.94 -3.07
C GLY A 959 -3.00 -45.76 -2.60
N PRO A 960 -3.80 -46.31 -3.54
CA PRO A 960 -5.00 -47.08 -3.22
C PRO A 960 -4.69 -48.38 -2.46
N THR A 961 -3.51 -48.97 -2.66
CA THR A 961 -3.06 -50.18 -1.92
C THR A 961 -2.78 -49.91 -0.44
N ARG A 962 -2.71 -48.64 -0.03
CA ARG A 962 -2.43 -48.21 1.35
C ARG A 962 -3.70 -47.89 2.14
N SER A 963 -4.72 -48.73 2.02
CA SER A 963 -6.01 -48.53 2.71
C SER A 963 -5.87 -48.30 4.22
N PRO A 964 -5.07 -49.07 4.97
CA PRO A 964 -4.91 -48.85 6.42
C PRO A 964 -4.33 -47.47 6.75
N LEU A 965 -3.30 -47.02 6.03
CA LEU A 965 -2.69 -45.70 6.23
C LEU A 965 -3.69 -44.58 5.90
N ARG A 966 -4.46 -44.71 4.82
CA ARG A 966 -5.52 -43.75 4.46
C ARG A 966 -6.61 -43.66 5.53
N LEU A 967 -6.99 -44.77 6.13
CA LEU A 967 -7.94 -44.80 7.24
C LEU A 967 -7.36 -44.14 8.50
N ALA A 968 -6.08 -44.39 8.82
CA ALA A 968 -5.41 -43.81 9.97
C ALA A 968 -5.14 -42.30 9.85
N VAL A 969 -5.00 -41.79 8.63
CA VAL A 969 -4.86 -40.35 8.33
C VAL A 969 -6.23 -39.67 8.13
N ASN A 970 -7.34 -40.43 8.13
CA ASN A 970 -8.68 -39.89 7.91
C ASN A 970 -9.21 -39.16 9.17
N PRO A 971 -9.63 -37.88 9.05
CA PRO A 971 -10.11 -37.09 10.20
C PRO A 971 -11.35 -37.64 10.91
N VAL A 972 -12.11 -38.57 10.31
CA VAL A 972 -13.35 -39.12 10.90
C VAL A 972 -13.09 -40.29 11.86
N MET A 973 -11.91 -40.94 11.83
CA MET A 973 -11.68 -42.22 12.51
C MET A 973 -10.45 -42.26 13.45
N GLY A 974 -9.65 -41.20 13.59
CA GLY A 974 -8.63 -41.17 14.66
C GLY A 974 -7.50 -40.14 14.52
N ALA A 975 -7.25 -39.45 15.64
CA ALA A 975 -5.97 -38.92 16.14
C ALA A 975 -5.23 -37.73 15.48
N LEU A 976 -5.41 -37.36 14.20
CA LEU A 976 -4.59 -36.27 13.60
C LEU A 976 -5.42 -35.15 12.94
N THR A 977 -5.91 -34.22 13.76
CA THR A 977 -6.55 -32.98 13.28
C THR A 977 -5.61 -32.16 12.40
N GLY A 978 -6.06 -31.82 11.19
CA GLY A 978 -5.37 -30.88 10.29
C GLY A 978 -4.55 -31.52 9.16
N ILE A 979 -4.45 -32.85 9.10
CA ILE A 979 -3.85 -33.56 7.97
C ILE A 979 -4.92 -33.86 6.91
N LYS A 980 -4.60 -33.59 5.64
CA LYS A 980 -5.43 -33.96 4.48
C LYS A 980 -4.71 -35.04 3.67
N TRP A 981 -5.48 -35.96 3.12
CA TRP A 981 -4.96 -36.87 2.10
C TRP A 981 -5.91 -36.93 0.91
N VAL A 982 -5.34 -37.25 -0.26
CA VAL A 982 -6.09 -37.55 -1.48
C VAL A 982 -5.59 -38.86 -2.07
N GLU A 983 -6.49 -39.61 -2.72
CA GLU A 983 -6.15 -40.88 -3.36
C GLU A 983 -5.23 -40.58 -4.56
N GLY A 984 -4.01 -41.11 -4.51
CA GLY A 984 -2.97 -40.82 -5.50
C GLY A 984 -3.08 -41.64 -6.79
N GLY A 985 -3.96 -42.63 -6.85
CA GLY A 985 -3.95 -43.65 -7.90
C GLY A 985 -2.79 -44.64 -7.74
N PRO A 986 -2.74 -45.67 -8.61
CA PRO A 986 -1.74 -46.75 -8.53
C PRO A 986 -0.28 -46.25 -8.54
N LEU A 987 -0.05 -45.04 -9.07
CA LEU A 987 1.25 -44.40 -9.17
C LEU A 987 1.93 -44.16 -7.82
N HIS A 988 1.15 -44.04 -6.76
CA HIS A 988 1.58 -43.75 -5.40
C HIS A 988 1.48 -44.97 -4.48
N ASN A 989 1.40 -46.19 -5.04
CA ASN A 989 1.42 -47.44 -4.26
C ASN A 989 2.80 -47.72 -3.62
N GLY A 990 3.87 -47.29 -4.29
CA GLY A 990 5.25 -47.51 -3.85
C GLY A 990 5.86 -46.39 -3.01
N HIS A 991 5.25 -45.20 -2.99
CA HIS A 991 5.79 -44.04 -2.27
C HIS A 991 4.69 -43.13 -1.70
N LEU A 992 5.03 -42.41 -0.63
CA LEU A 992 4.30 -41.29 -0.08
C LEU A 992 4.73 -40.00 -0.80
N HIS A 993 3.76 -39.22 -1.26
CA HIS A 993 4.00 -37.94 -1.94
C HIS A 993 3.41 -36.78 -1.13
N THR A 994 4.23 -35.80 -0.78
CA THR A 994 3.78 -34.61 -0.03
C THR A 994 3.14 -33.57 -0.94
N GLU A 995 2.15 -32.84 -0.43
CA GLU A 995 1.57 -31.66 -1.04
C GLU A 995 1.41 -30.53 -0.01
N ASP A 996 1.36 -29.28 -0.48
CA ASP A 996 1.04 -28.08 0.30
C ASP A 996 1.84 -27.91 1.61
N ILE A 997 2.86 -27.06 1.55
CA ILE A 997 3.56 -26.59 2.76
C ILE A 997 2.83 -25.38 3.35
N VAL A 998 2.44 -25.49 4.61
CA VAL A 998 1.98 -24.39 5.45
C VAL A 998 2.92 -24.30 6.64
N ILE A 999 3.99 -23.53 6.50
CA ILE A 999 4.87 -23.25 7.64
C ILE A 999 4.03 -22.49 8.67
N HIS A 1000 3.87 -23.09 9.85
CA HIS A 1000 3.15 -22.48 10.96
C HIS A 1000 3.71 -21.07 11.21
N LYS A 1001 2.87 -20.05 11.05
CA LYS A 1001 3.22 -18.64 11.22
C LYS A 1001 3.35 -18.26 12.69
#